data_AF-A0A317IFV7-F1
#
_entry.id   AF-A0A317IFV7-F1
#
_cell.length_a   1.000
_cell.length_b   1.000
_cell.length_c   1.000
_cell.angle_alpha   90.00
_cell.angle_beta   90.00
_cell.angle_gamma   90.00
#
_symmetry.space_group_name_H-M   'P 1'
#
loop_
_entity.id
_entity.type
_entity.pdbx_description
1 polymer ?
#
loop_
_entity_poly.entity_id
_entity_poly.type
_entity_poly.pdbx_seq_one_letter_code
_entity_poly.pdbx_strand_id
1 'polypeptide(L)'
;MTRSRNHISSIRPACLVSYVLVLTALVFQQAGFPAVVWADVAKVKDETIEEGETEKEQVETRGCIPCTSWVSPDLVPWAAVLCIHGFTMDKNAYSDFGKRLSAVGIPTYAIDVRGFGSWQKSKEHTKLNFAQAMEDVHEAIKAVHKAHPLVPLILVGESMGGALALQAAAQDQALLAGLVCSVPAKERYGARKTNRKVAFSALKGFSRPTDVGTRIIHQITKNEDLREELESDPEARLEYSPKEMLQFERFMNKSDKRAPEIKNIPVLFLQGGSDHLVKASGTAKSFEKISSADKNFVLVGESEHLVLEAGQCTDHTIDVVTSWMYEHARKKLAENNKSILADTNAKAAQGHLRVAQGLIDLDDPEGAREHLMKAIELGRGTTLAMIASQLMAGLPKTAAETAYEQQNANSQATFVSHSEAMANDKPTVIFFGARWIEPSFELNAAMKRALKIYGDHVNFVRLDADLPENERLIKAYDVTLIPTVLILNWKNDVVSTKYGPLNDRVLAALIDRGLFDSRFASKTEAGVVLGSTIQSGKAKPSVVFYGSSKQTSSQKVWSILDKLSKQYADQFDLVKLDSDDPRNAARIPKSESTSLPAVLFLNSANDQVAFSTGEIDEDQLRAKLSSLLSGKHLPEAP
;
A
#
# COMPACT_ATOMS: atom_id res chain seq x y z
N MET A 1 59.22 -26.39 -30.28
CA MET A 1 60.29 -26.34 -29.23
C MET A 1 59.89 -25.29 -28.19
N THR A 2 60.23 -25.52 -26.90
CA THR A 2 60.31 -24.53 -25.77
C THR A 2 59.12 -23.57 -25.53
N ARG A 3 58.34 -23.67 -24.43
CA ARG A 3 58.62 -23.20 -23.03
C ARG A 3 59.23 -21.78 -22.98
N SER A 4 58.85 -20.81 -22.14
CA SER A 4 57.79 -20.59 -21.13
C SER A 4 57.77 -19.06 -20.78
N ARG A 5 57.06 -18.44 -19.81
CA ARG A 5 56.37 -18.85 -18.57
C ARG A 5 55.36 -17.74 -18.11
N ASN A 6 54.62 -18.02 -17.04
CA ASN A 6 53.71 -17.17 -16.23
C ASN A 6 53.96 -15.64 -16.15
N HIS A 7 52.87 -14.86 -16.16
CA HIS A 7 52.48 -14.04 -14.99
C HIS A 7 50.98 -13.70 -14.97
N ILE A 8 50.33 -13.91 -13.82
CA ILE A 8 48.99 -13.41 -13.50
C ILE A 8 49.16 -12.20 -12.58
N SER A 9 48.52 -11.06 -12.90
CA SER A 9 48.29 -9.98 -11.93
C SER A 9 47.19 -9.01 -12.40
N SER A 10 46.15 -8.86 -11.56
CA SER A 10 45.13 -7.80 -11.55
C SER A 10 44.35 -7.49 -12.85
N ILE A 11 43.19 -8.14 -13.02
CA ILE A 11 42.04 -7.54 -13.72
C ILE A 11 41.22 -6.78 -12.67
N ARG A 12 40.90 -5.50 -12.91
CA ARG A 12 40.04 -4.70 -12.02
C ARG A 12 38.56 -4.98 -12.30
N PRO A 13 37.66 -5.03 -11.29
CA PRO A 13 36.25 -5.43 -11.49
C PRO A 13 35.40 -4.53 -12.41
N ALA A 14 35.89 -3.34 -12.78
CA ALA A 14 35.13 -2.35 -13.55
C ALA A 14 34.85 -2.75 -15.01
N CYS A 15 35.67 -3.61 -15.63
CA CYS A 15 35.56 -3.88 -17.07
C CYS A 15 34.49 -4.90 -17.48
N LEU A 16 33.99 -5.76 -16.57
CA LEU A 16 32.88 -6.67 -16.91
C LEU A 16 31.54 -5.94 -17.03
N VAL A 17 31.31 -4.91 -16.20
CA VAL A 17 30.06 -4.15 -16.17
C VAL A 17 29.86 -3.36 -17.47
N SER A 18 30.94 -2.79 -18.03
CA SER A 18 30.90 -2.07 -19.30
C SER A 18 30.53 -2.95 -20.50
N TYR A 19 30.91 -4.23 -20.49
CA TYR A 19 30.62 -5.14 -21.62
C TYR A 19 29.14 -5.59 -21.64
N VAL A 20 28.53 -5.74 -20.45
CA VAL A 20 27.10 -6.05 -20.30
C VAL A 20 26.22 -4.84 -20.65
N LEU A 21 26.63 -3.63 -20.27
CA LEU A 21 25.91 -2.39 -20.59
C LEU A 21 25.93 -2.02 -22.09
N VAL A 22 27.02 -2.32 -22.79
CA VAL A 22 27.11 -2.07 -24.25
C VAL A 22 26.23 -3.04 -25.03
N LEU A 23 26.12 -4.31 -24.59
CA LEU A 23 25.23 -5.29 -25.20
C LEU A 23 23.74 -4.99 -24.95
N THR A 24 23.35 -4.49 -23.77
CA THR A 24 21.96 -4.05 -23.55
C THR A 24 21.63 -2.77 -24.35
N ALA A 25 22.56 -1.82 -24.46
CA ALA A 25 22.35 -0.61 -25.28
C ALA A 25 22.13 -0.94 -26.78
N LEU A 26 22.87 -1.89 -27.34
CA LEU A 26 22.73 -2.31 -28.74
C LEU A 26 21.39 -3.02 -29.04
N VAL A 27 20.83 -3.76 -28.07
CA VAL A 27 19.50 -4.38 -28.21
C VAL A 27 18.38 -3.34 -28.21
N PHE A 28 18.51 -2.26 -27.44
CA PHE A 28 17.54 -1.16 -27.45
C PHE A 28 17.61 -0.29 -28.71
N GLN A 29 18.76 -0.22 -29.39
CA GLN A 29 18.94 0.68 -30.53
C GLN A 29 18.29 0.19 -31.85
N GLN A 30 17.90 -1.08 -31.94
CA GLN A 30 17.14 -1.61 -33.09
C GLN A 30 15.60 -1.44 -32.97
N ALA A 31 15.08 -0.89 -31.86
CA ALA A 31 13.65 -0.80 -31.57
C ALA A 31 13.02 0.61 -31.72
N GLY A 32 13.78 1.63 -32.16
CA GLY A 32 13.20 2.87 -32.71
C GLY A 32 12.55 3.88 -31.75
N PHE A 33 12.91 3.90 -30.46
CA PHE A 33 12.46 4.93 -29.51
C PHE A 33 13.56 5.99 -29.23
N PRO A 34 13.20 7.29 -29.06
CA PRO A 34 14.16 8.34 -28.72
C PRO A 34 14.58 8.29 -27.24
N ALA A 35 15.89 8.39 -26.98
CA ALA A 35 16.44 8.38 -25.63
C ALA A 35 16.43 9.78 -24.98
N VAL A 36 16.03 9.86 -23.71
CA VAL A 36 16.26 11.02 -22.84
C VAL A 36 17.49 10.74 -21.98
N VAL A 37 18.56 11.52 -22.19
CA VAL A 37 19.86 11.32 -21.54
C VAL A 37 19.99 12.25 -20.32
N TRP A 38 20.47 11.69 -19.20
CA TRP A 38 20.87 12.45 -18.02
C TRP A 38 22.32 12.95 -18.15
N ALA A 39 22.55 14.22 -17.84
CA ALA A 39 23.84 14.85 -17.55
C ALA A 39 23.61 15.85 -16.38
N ASP A 40 24.55 16.16 -15.49
CA ASP A 40 26.01 16.20 -15.61
C ASP A 40 26.76 15.62 -14.40
N VAL A 41 27.65 14.65 -14.63
CA VAL A 41 28.90 14.49 -13.85
C VAL A 41 30.00 13.94 -14.76
N ALA A 42 30.63 14.80 -15.56
CA ALA A 42 32.07 14.76 -15.92
C ALA A 42 32.41 15.65 -17.13
N LYS A 43 32.90 16.88 -16.87
CA LYS A 43 34.15 17.41 -17.46
C LYS A 43 34.43 18.83 -16.95
N VAL A 44 35.48 18.96 -16.16
CA VAL A 44 36.24 20.21 -16.05
C VAL A 44 37.36 20.13 -17.08
N LYS A 45 37.45 21.12 -17.97
CA LYS A 45 38.71 21.78 -18.37
C LYS A 45 38.42 23.04 -19.20
N ASP A 46 39.30 24.01 -19.04
CA ASP A 46 39.25 25.33 -19.68
C ASP A 46 39.23 25.26 -21.21
N GLU A 47 38.55 26.23 -21.86
CA GLU A 47 39.22 27.22 -22.71
C GLU A 47 38.29 28.39 -23.11
N THR A 48 38.76 29.61 -22.83
CA THR A 48 38.48 30.93 -23.46
C THR A 48 37.07 31.44 -23.79
N ILE A 49 36.88 32.72 -23.45
CA ILE A 49 35.69 33.58 -23.62
C ILE A 49 35.61 34.13 -25.06
N GLU A 50 34.40 34.22 -25.62
CA GLU A 50 33.96 35.38 -26.42
C GLU A 50 32.54 35.80 -25.97
N GLU A 51 32.33 37.11 -25.82
CA GLU A 51 31.07 37.69 -25.33
C GLU A 51 30.10 38.01 -26.48
N GLY A 52 28.82 37.72 -26.28
CA GLY A 52 27.74 38.14 -27.17
C GLY A 52 26.45 38.31 -26.38
N GLU A 53 26.09 39.55 -26.06
CA GLU A 53 24.85 39.87 -25.33
C GLU A 53 23.62 39.69 -26.24
N THR A 54 22.74 38.76 -25.90
CA THR A 54 21.33 38.79 -26.31
C THR A 54 20.44 38.42 -25.11
N GLU A 55 19.30 39.11 -25.06
CA GLU A 55 18.37 39.25 -23.94
C GLU A 55 18.10 37.98 -23.10
N LYS A 56 18.29 38.10 -21.77
CA LYS A 56 17.94 37.05 -20.81
C LYS A 56 16.43 37.00 -20.61
N GLU A 57 15.74 36.19 -21.41
CA GLU A 57 14.47 35.62 -21.00
C GLU A 57 14.73 34.70 -19.80
N GLN A 58 14.36 35.12 -18.60
CA GLN A 58 14.51 34.30 -17.38
C GLN A 58 13.49 33.16 -17.40
N VAL A 59 13.86 32.06 -18.05
CA VAL A 59 13.24 30.76 -17.81
C VAL A 59 13.59 30.34 -16.38
N GLU A 60 12.72 30.68 -15.43
CA GLU A 60 12.76 30.09 -14.08
C GLU A 60 12.70 28.56 -14.24
N THR A 61 13.82 27.89 -13.96
CA THR A 61 13.86 26.42 -13.89
C THR A 61 13.06 25.97 -12.68
N ARG A 62 11.74 25.79 -12.88
CA ARG A 62 10.81 25.25 -11.89
C ARG A 62 11.40 23.95 -11.32
N GLY A 63 11.87 23.99 -10.08
CA GLY A 63 12.49 22.83 -9.43
C GLY A 63 11.54 21.63 -9.43
N CYS A 64 12.09 20.43 -9.62
CA CYS A 64 11.32 19.19 -9.69
C CYS A 64 10.43 19.01 -8.46
N ILE A 65 9.18 18.60 -8.68
CA ILE A 65 8.21 18.33 -7.62
C ILE A 65 8.69 17.10 -6.81
N PRO A 66 8.97 17.21 -5.50
CA PRO A 66 9.34 16.06 -4.68
C PRO A 66 8.21 15.04 -4.66
N CYS A 67 8.52 13.80 -5.02
CA CYS A 67 7.55 12.73 -5.17
C CYS A 67 8.10 11.41 -4.62
N THR A 68 7.24 10.65 -3.95
CA THR A 68 7.47 9.25 -3.56
C THR A 68 6.51 8.38 -4.35
N SER A 69 6.95 7.21 -4.80
CA SER A 69 6.14 6.25 -5.55
C SER A 69 6.23 4.84 -4.99
N TRP A 70 5.09 4.15 -4.97
CA TRP A 70 4.95 2.75 -4.63
C TRP A 70 4.38 2.03 -5.85
N VAL A 71 5.22 1.20 -6.49
CA VAL A 71 4.90 0.49 -7.74
C VAL A 71 5.43 -0.93 -7.64
N SER A 72 4.55 -1.90 -7.88
CA SER A 72 4.89 -3.32 -7.96
C SER A 72 5.19 -3.68 -9.42
N PRO A 73 6.44 -3.99 -9.80
CA PRO A 73 6.82 -4.21 -11.20
C PRO A 73 6.18 -5.47 -11.80
N ASP A 74 5.85 -6.45 -10.97
CA ASP A 74 5.31 -7.75 -11.38
C ASP A 74 3.77 -7.76 -11.52
N LEU A 75 3.10 -6.65 -11.15
CA LEU A 75 1.64 -6.52 -11.21
C LEU A 75 1.23 -5.57 -12.34
N VAL A 76 0.33 -6.02 -13.20
CA VAL A 76 -0.25 -5.18 -14.27
C VAL A 76 -1.16 -4.12 -13.63
N PRO A 77 -0.91 -2.81 -13.87
CA PRO A 77 -1.78 -1.75 -13.36
C PRO A 77 -3.21 -1.86 -13.88
N TRP A 78 -4.20 -1.57 -13.03
CA TRP A 78 -5.61 -1.41 -13.42
C TRP A 78 -6.20 -0.04 -13.06
N ALA A 79 -5.51 0.72 -12.21
CA ALA A 79 -5.72 2.14 -11.94
C ALA A 79 -4.35 2.76 -11.59
N ALA A 80 -4.26 4.09 -11.58
CA ALA A 80 -3.14 4.82 -10.99
C ALA A 80 -3.68 5.81 -9.95
N VAL A 81 -2.91 6.10 -8.91
CA VAL A 81 -3.31 7.02 -7.83
C VAL A 81 -2.27 8.12 -7.64
N LEU A 82 -2.73 9.36 -7.53
CA LEU A 82 -1.93 10.50 -7.06
C LEU A 82 -2.52 11.00 -5.74
N CYS A 83 -1.68 11.05 -4.70
CA CYS A 83 -2.02 11.49 -3.35
C CYS A 83 -1.43 12.87 -3.03
N ILE A 84 -2.19 13.69 -2.30
CA ILE A 84 -1.79 15.02 -1.84
C ILE A 84 -1.95 15.08 -0.31
N HIS A 85 -0.87 15.40 0.41
CA HIS A 85 -0.81 15.22 1.86
C HIS A 85 -1.55 16.30 2.69
N GLY A 86 -1.90 15.94 3.92
CA GLY A 86 -2.49 16.82 4.93
C GLY A 86 -1.58 17.96 5.42
N PHE A 87 -2.13 18.84 6.25
CA PHE A 87 -1.35 19.91 6.89
C PHE A 87 -0.32 19.32 7.87
N THR A 88 0.76 20.05 8.15
CA THR A 88 1.97 19.63 8.93
C THR A 88 2.81 18.47 8.39
N MET A 89 2.29 17.59 7.55
CA MET A 89 2.96 16.37 7.05
C MET A 89 3.70 16.54 5.70
N ASP A 90 4.21 15.45 5.14
CA ASP A 90 4.82 15.35 3.80
C ASP A 90 4.26 14.15 2.98
N LYS A 91 4.70 13.97 1.73
CA LYS A 91 4.28 12.88 0.83
C LYS A 91 4.41 11.46 1.44
N ASN A 92 5.34 11.24 2.35
CA ASN A 92 5.58 9.94 2.97
C ASN A 92 4.48 9.54 3.97
N ALA A 93 3.60 10.46 4.37
CA ALA A 93 2.43 10.16 5.19
C ALA A 93 1.52 9.10 4.51
N TYR A 94 1.56 8.96 3.19
CA TYR A 94 0.86 7.92 2.43
C TYR A 94 1.61 6.57 2.33
N SER A 95 2.70 6.35 3.06
CA SER A 95 3.55 5.15 2.90
C SER A 95 2.80 3.81 3.07
N ASP A 96 1.98 3.66 4.12
CA ASP A 96 1.14 2.46 4.29
C ASP A 96 0.13 2.31 3.14
N PHE A 97 -0.69 3.34 2.93
CA PHE A 97 -1.73 3.36 1.91
C PHE A 97 -1.16 3.04 0.51
N GLY A 98 -0.09 3.71 0.12
CA GLY A 98 0.58 3.52 -1.17
C GLY A 98 1.20 2.13 -1.34
N LYS A 99 1.84 1.57 -0.30
CA LYS A 99 2.30 0.17 -0.31
C LYS A 99 1.13 -0.81 -0.51
N ARG A 100 0.02 -0.60 0.19
CA ARG A 100 -1.15 -1.49 0.16
C ARG A 100 -1.92 -1.41 -1.17
N LEU A 101 -2.04 -0.23 -1.75
CA LEU A 101 -2.54 -0.03 -3.12
C LEU A 101 -1.60 -0.66 -4.17
N SER A 102 -0.28 -0.48 -4.03
CA SER A 102 0.72 -1.09 -4.91
C SER A 102 0.62 -2.62 -4.89
N ALA A 103 0.45 -3.22 -3.71
CA ALA A 103 0.33 -4.67 -3.52
C ALA A 103 -0.90 -5.30 -4.23
N VAL A 104 -1.91 -4.52 -4.62
CA VAL A 104 -3.06 -4.97 -5.41
C VAL A 104 -3.01 -4.49 -6.87
N GLY A 105 -1.88 -3.95 -7.34
CA GLY A 105 -1.70 -3.51 -8.72
C GLY A 105 -2.19 -2.10 -9.01
N ILE A 106 -2.14 -1.19 -8.03
CA ILE A 106 -2.38 0.24 -8.23
C ILE A 106 -1.08 1.02 -7.97
N PRO A 107 -0.29 1.37 -9.01
CA PRO A 107 0.81 2.31 -8.87
C PRO A 107 0.35 3.61 -8.22
N THR A 108 0.95 3.94 -7.08
CA THR A 108 0.56 5.06 -6.23
C THR A 108 1.71 6.05 -6.10
N TYR A 109 1.40 7.33 -6.24
CA TYR A 109 2.34 8.45 -6.18
C TYR A 109 1.87 9.44 -5.11
N ALA A 110 2.79 10.05 -4.36
CA ALA A 110 2.49 11.16 -3.46
C ALA A 110 3.48 12.30 -3.68
N ILE A 111 3.03 13.56 -3.56
CA ILE A 111 3.85 14.76 -3.79
C ILE A 111 3.89 15.68 -2.57
N ASP A 112 5.01 16.38 -2.37
CA ASP A 112 5.11 17.42 -1.33
C ASP A 112 4.44 18.72 -1.78
N VAL A 113 3.58 19.27 -0.91
CA VAL A 113 2.94 20.57 -1.08
C VAL A 113 3.94 21.70 -0.77
N ARG A 114 3.95 22.78 -1.55
CA ARG A 114 4.89 23.91 -1.41
C ARG A 114 4.94 24.45 0.03
N GLY A 115 6.14 24.40 0.63
CA GLY A 115 6.42 24.83 2.00
C GLY A 115 6.29 23.73 3.07
N PHE A 116 6.09 22.46 2.67
CA PHE A 116 6.09 21.27 3.51
C PHE A 116 7.12 20.24 3.02
N GLY A 117 7.45 19.25 3.85
CA GLY A 117 8.38 18.18 3.50
C GLY A 117 9.70 18.69 2.94
N SER A 118 10.11 18.11 1.81
CA SER A 118 11.40 18.41 1.19
C SER A 118 11.48 19.84 0.62
N TRP A 119 10.36 20.55 0.44
CA TRP A 119 10.38 21.99 0.13
C TRP A 119 10.90 22.85 1.28
N GLN A 120 10.81 22.40 2.54
CA GLN A 120 11.38 23.13 3.69
C GLN A 120 12.91 23.23 3.61
N LYS A 121 13.56 22.31 2.87
CA LYS A 121 15.00 22.27 2.60
C LYS A 121 15.41 22.99 1.30
N SER A 122 14.44 23.49 0.53
CA SER A 122 14.70 24.29 -0.68
C SER A 122 15.33 25.64 -0.31
N LYS A 123 16.16 26.22 -1.19
CA LYS A 123 16.67 27.59 -0.99
C LYS A 123 15.59 28.66 -1.25
N GLU A 124 14.61 28.36 -2.09
CA GLU A 124 13.69 29.35 -2.67
C GLU A 124 12.21 29.10 -2.32
N HIS A 125 11.86 27.86 -1.94
CA HIS A 125 10.47 27.42 -1.79
C HIS A 125 10.07 26.98 -0.37
N THR A 126 10.77 27.48 0.67
CA THR A 126 10.51 27.13 2.08
C THR A 126 9.19 27.64 2.66
N LYS A 127 8.50 28.56 1.98
CA LYS A 127 7.27 29.22 2.46
C LYS A 127 6.04 28.60 1.83
N LEU A 128 4.91 28.64 2.54
CA LEU A 128 3.64 28.17 1.97
C LEU A 128 3.28 28.97 0.71
N ASN A 129 3.02 28.26 -0.39
CA ASN A 129 2.53 28.87 -1.63
C ASN A 129 1.45 28.01 -2.30
N PHE A 130 0.20 28.23 -1.91
CA PHE A 130 -0.95 27.50 -2.45
C PHE A 130 -1.24 27.76 -3.95
N ALA A 131 -0.68 28.83 -4.55
CA ALA A 131 -0.81 29.03 -5.99
C ALA A 131 0.15 28.09 -6.74
N GLN A 132 1.43 28.09 -6.37
CA GLN A 132 2.41 27.15 -6.92
C GLN A 132 2.04 25.69 -6.59
N ALA A 133 1.52 25.39 -5.40
CA ALA A 133 1.07 24.04 -5.07
C ALA A 133 -0.07 23.55 -5.97
N MET A 134 -0.99 24.42 -6.40
CA MET A 134 -2.02 24.07 -7.38
C MET A 134 -1.42 23.82 -8.77
N GLU A 135 -0.41 24.60 -9.18
CA GLU A 135 0.34 24.34 -10.42
C GLU A 135 1.10 23.00 -10.35
N ASP A 136 1.75 22.69 -9.23
CA ASP A 136 2.45 21.41 -9.03
C ASP A 136 1.48 20.23 -9.09
N VAL A 137 0.31 20.34 -8.45
CA VAL A 137 -0.74 19.30 -8.51
C VAL A 137 -1.21 19.09 -9.95
N HIS A 138 -1.45 20.16 -10.71
CA HIS A 138 -1.85 20.10 -12.11
C HIS A 138 -0.79 19.40 -12.99
N GLU A 139 0.49 19.75 -12.82
CA GLU A 139 1.59 19.09 -13.54
C GLU A 139 1.81 17.64 -13.09
N ALA A 140 1.61 17.32 -11.80
CA ALA A 140 1.66 15.95 -11.30
C ALA A 140 0.51 15.09 -11.85
N ILE A 141 -0.71 15.62 -11.95
CA ILE A 141 -1.85 14.94 -12.60
C ILE A 141 -1.50 14.62 -14.06
N LYS A 142 -0.97 15.59 -14.83
CA LYS A 142 -0.51 15.36 -16.21
C LYS A 142 0.60 14.31 -16.28
N ALA A 143 1.59 14.37 -15.39
CA ALA A 143 2.72 13.47 -15.39
C ALA A 143 2.31 12.02 -15.11
N VAL A 144 1.48 11.79 -14.08
CA VAL A 144 0.97 10.45 -13.75
C VAL A 144 0.03 9.94 -14.86
N HIS A 145 -0.86 10.79 -15.38
CA HIS A 145 -1.75 10.41 -16.49
C HIS A 145 -0.94 10.03 -17.75
N LYS A 146 0.12 10.78 -18.08
CA LYS A 146 1.02 10.48 -19.20
C LYS A 146 1.87 9.23 -18.98
N ALA A 147 2.24 8.92 -17.74
CA ALA A 147 2.94 7.68 -17.40
C ALA A 147 2.03 6.45 -17.46
N HIS A 148 0.73 6.63 -17.25
CA HIS A 148 -0.27 5.56 -17.16
C HIS A 148 -1.46 5.77 -18.14
N PRO A 149 -1.22 5.96 -19.45
CA PRO A 149 -2.24 6.45 -20.39
C PRO A 149 -3.38 5.47 -20.68
N LEU A 150 -3.24 4.20 -20.25
CA LEU A 150 -4.20 3.13 -20.49
C LEU A 150 -5.10 2.85 -19.28
N VAL A 151 -4.75 3.34 -18.09
CA VAL A 151 -5.49 3.08 -16.85
C VAL A 151 -6.08 4.37 -16.25
N PRO A 152 -7.24 4.28 -15.57
CA PRO A 152 -7.86 5.40 -14.88
C PRO A 152 -6.98 5.98 -13.77
N LEU A 153 -6.74 7.29 -13.81
CA LEU A 153 -6.08 8.05 -12.74
C LEU A 153 -7.11 8.53 -11.70
N ILE A 154 -6.92 8.17 -10.44
CA ILE A 154 -7.70 8.64 -9.29
C ILE A 154 -6.87 9.66 -8.51
N LEU A 155 -7.48 10.80 -8.17
CA LEU A 155 -6.85 11.79 -7.29
C LEU A 155 -7.31 11.57 -5.85
N VAL A 156 -6.38 11.53 -4.92
CA VAL A 156 -6.62 11.30 -3.49
C VAL A 156 -6.03 12.46 -2.69
N GLY A 157 -6.71 12.91 -1.65
CA GLY A 157 -6.14 13.86 -0.70
C GLY A 157 -6.85 13.85 0.65
N GLU A 158 -6.09 14.07 1.72
CA GLU A 158 -6.59 14.14 3.10
C GLU A 158 -6.45 15.56 3.66
N SER A 159 -7.46 16.03 4.40
CA SER A 159 -7.45 17.34 5.08
C SER A 159 -7.16 18.52 4.13
N MET A 160 -6.03 19.22 4.30
CA MET A 160 -5.53 20.23 3.35
C MET A 160 -5.34 19.65 1.93
N GLY A 161 -4.78 18.45 1.84
CA GLY A 161 -4.62 17.71 0.60
C GLY A 161 -5.95 17.37 -0.07
N GLY A 162 -6.98 17.05 0.72
CA GLY A 162 -8.35 16.86 0.21
C GLY A 162 -8.95 18.16 -0.36
N ALA A 163 -8.64 19.30 0.26
CA ALA A 163 -9.02 20.62 -0.26
C ALA A 163 -8.23 21.03 -1.53
N LEU A 164 -6.97 20.62 -1.68
CA LEU A 164 -6.19 20.74 -2.92
C LEU A 164 -6.77 19.81 -4.01
N ALA A 165 -6.98 18.54 -3.69
CA ALA A 165 -7.54 17.53 -4.59
C ALA A 165 -8.89 17.96 -5.15
N LEU A 166 -9.80 18.46 -4.29
CA LEU A 166 -11.10 18.99 -4.72
C LEU A 166 -10.96 20.19 -5.68
N GLN A 167 -10.07 21.15 -5.38
CA GLN A 167 -9.89 22.33 -6.26
C GLN A 167 -9.22 21.98 -7.59
N ALA A 168 -8.25 21.05 -7.60
CA ALA A 168 -7.60 20.57 -8.81
C ALA A 168 -8.57 19.72 -9.65
N ALA A 169 -9.30 18.80 -9.01
CA ALA A 169 -10.32 18.00 -9.67
C ALA A 169 -11.41 18.85 -10.31
N ALA A 170 -11.79 20.00 -9.75
CA ALA A 170 -12.73 20.91 -10.43
C ALA A 170 -12.22 21.39 -11.81
N GLN A 171 -10.90 21.52 -11.98
CA GLN A 171 -10.24 21.97 -13.21
C GLN A 171 -9.88 20.80 -14.15
N ASP A 172 -9.38 19.68 -13.60
CA ASP A 172 -8.72 18.60 -14.35
C ASP A 172 -9.58 17.34 -14.55
N GLN A 173 -10.92 17.44 -14.45
CA GLN A 173 -11.87 16.31 -14.56
C GLN A 173 -11.64 15.41 -15.78
N ALA A 174 -11.16 15.95 -16.90
CA ALA A 174 -10.90 15.19 -18.12
C ALA A 174 -9.76 14.15 -17.96
N LEU A 175 -8.75 14.46 -17.14
CA LEU A 175 -7.60 13.57 -16.88
C LEU A 175 -7.87 12.56 -15.77
N LEU A 176 -8.88 12.83 -14.93
CA LEU A 176 -9.24 12.02 -13.77
C LEU A 176 -10.38 11.03 -14.08
N ALA A 177 -10.39 9.92 -13.35
CA ALA A 177 -11.44 8.90 -13.37
C ALA A 177 -12.25 8.85 -12.07
N GLY A 178 -11.81 9.60 -11.05
CA GLY A 178 -12.47 9.72 -9.76
C GLY A 178 -11.66 10.59 -8.81
N LEU A 179 -12.32 11.09 -7.77
CA LEU A 179 -11.74 11.89 -6.69
C LEU A 179 -12.06 11.23 -5.33
N VAL A 180 -11.06 11.06 -4.48
CA VAL A 180 -11.22 10.67 -3.07
C VAL A 180 -10.76 11.82 -2.18
N CYS A 181 -11.69 12.38 -1.40
CA CYS A 181 -11.39 13.42 -0.41
C CYS A 181 -11.63 12.91 1.00
N SER A 182 -10.57 12.76 1.79
CA SER A 182 -10.70 12.49 3.22
C SER A 182 -10.67 13.78 4.03
N VAL A 183 -11.62 13.92 4.96
CA VAL A 183 -11.77 15.04 5.92
C VAL A 183 -11.50 16.46 5.33
N PRO A 184 -11.98 16.82 4.12
CA PRO A 184 -11.51 17.98 3.35
C PRO A 184 -11.99 19.36 3.87
N ALA A 185 -12.80 19.39 4.95
CA ALA A 185 -13.56 20.57 5.32
C ALA A 185 -12.79 21.59 6.17
N LYS A 186 -13.22 22.85 6.06
CA LYS A 186 -12.63 24.00 6.77
C LYS A 186 -13.18 24.18 8.19
N GLU A 187 -14.38 23.66 8.48
CA GLU A 187 -15.06 23.81 9.76
C GLU A 187 -14.36 23.00 10.85
N ARG A 188 -13.43 23.64 11.58
CA ARG A 188 -12.60 22.97 12.60
C ARG A 188 -13.11 23.14 14.03
N TYR A 189 -12.89 22.14 14.87
CA TYR A 189 -13.03 22.25 16.32
C TYR A 189 -11.95 23.18 16.89
N GLY A 190 -12.33 24.01 17.86
CA GLY A 190 -11.40 24.96 18.49
C GLY A 190 -10.95 26.14 17.61
N ALA A 191 -11.43 26.29 16.37
CA ALA A 191 -10.99 27.33 15.42
C ALA A 191 -10.95 28.75 16.03
N ARG A 192 -11.95 29.16 16.82
CA ARG A 192 -11.96 30.47 17.52
C ARG A 192 -10.79 30.64 18.50
N LYS A 193 -10.32 29.57 19.17
CA LYS A 193 -9.13 29.60 20.05
C LYS A 193 -7.85 29.75 19.22
N THR A 194 -7.73 29.01 18.11
CA THR A 194 -6.59 29.09 17.18
C THR A 194 -6.50 30.48 16.53
N ASN A 195 -7.60 31.01 15.98
CA ASN A 195 -7.65 32.34 15.34
C ASN A 195 -7.27 33.46 16.32
N ARG A 196 -7.64 33.34 17.61
CA ARG A 196 -7.22 34.29 18.65
C ARG A 196 -5.72 34.20 18.97
N LYS A 197 -5.13 33.00 19.00
CA LYS A 197 -3.66 32.83 19.13
C LYS A 197 -2.92 33.45 17.93
N VAL A 198 -3.42 33.22 16.71
CA VAL A 198 -2.85 33.77 15.47
C VAL A 198 -2.93 35.31 15.47
N ALA A 199 -4.08 35.89 15.85
CA ALA A 199 -4.24 37.34 15.97
C ALA A 199 -3.30 37.96 17.04
N PHE A 200 -3.13 37.30 18.18
CA PHE A 200 -2.18 37.75 19.21
C PHE A 200 -0.71 37.62 18.75
N SER A 201 -0.39 36.58 17.97
CA SER A 201 0.94 36.43 17.37
C SER A 201 1.19 37.49 16.30
N ALA A 202 0.17 37.92 15.55
CA ALA A 202 0.28 39.01 14.58
C ALA A 202 0.68 40.35 15.22
N LEU A 203 0.21 40.64 16.45
CA LEU A 203 0.66 41.81 17.23
C LEU A 203 2.16 41.76 17.57
N LYS A 204 2.77 40.56 17.61
CA LYS A 204 4.21 40.35 17.85
C LYS A 204 5.04 40.27 16.56
N GLY A 205 4.40 40.33 15.39
CA GLY A 205 5.05 40.28 14.08
C GLY A 205 4.31 39.38 13.10
N PHE A 206 3.71 39.98 12.06
CA PHE A 206 2.85 39.28 11.09
C PHE A 206 3.54 38.18 10.27
N SER A 207 4.85 38.29 10.07
CA SER A 207 5.69 37.32 9.34
C SER A 207 6.52 36.43 10.27
N ARG A 208 6.40 36.57 11.60
CA ARG A 208 7.19 35.77 12.56
C ARG A 208 6.50 34.41 12.76
N PRO A 209 7.17 33.28 12.51
CA PRO A 209 6.61 31.97 12.81
C PRO A 209 6.36 31.78 14.31
N THR A 210 5.35 30.98 14.63
CA THR A 210 5.09 30.43 15.96
C THR A 210 4.64 28.99 15.83
N ASP A 211 4.91 28.17 16.85
CA ASP A 211 4.35 26.82 16.92
C ASP A 211 2.81 26.85 16.93
N VAL A 212 2.26 26.28 15.87
CA VAL A 212 0.84 25.95 15.71
C VAL A 212 0.65 24.46 15.39
N GLY A 213 1.66 23.79 14.84
CA GLY A 213 1.61 22.39 14.41
C GLY A 213 1.46 21.40 15.56
N THR A 214 2.20 21.55 16.67
CA THR A 214 2.05 20.73 17.88
C THR A 214 0.58 20.71 18.35
N ARG A 215 -0.04 21.90 18.40
CA ARG A 215 -1.47 22.05 18.73
C ARG A 215 -2.39 21.36 17.72
N ILE A 216 -2.02 21.33 16.44
CA ILE A 216 -2.79 20.65 15.39
C ILE A 216 -2.65 19.13 15.57
N ILE A 217 -1.44 18.60 15.73
CA ILE A 217 -1.16 17.17 15.96
C ILE A 217 -1.93 16.63 17.17
N HIS A 218 -1.92 17.35 18.30
CA HIS A 218 -2.75 17.03 19.47
C HIS A 218 -4.29 17.05 19.23
N GLN A 219 -4.77 17.65 18.13
CA GLN A 219 -6.17 17.58 17.69
C GLN A 219 -6.40 16.55 16.57
N ILE A 220 -5.35 16.13 15.86
CA ILE A 220 -5.40 15.11 14.81
C ILE A 220 -5.66 13.73 15.40
N THR A 221 -4.97 13.40 16.50
CA THR A 221 -5.07 12.11 17.18
C THR A 221 -4.99 12.21 18.71
N LYS A 222 -5.55 11.22 19.40
CA LYS A 222 -5.36 10.93 20.82
C LYS A 222 -4.18 10.00 21.12
N ASN A 223 -3.71 9.21 20.16
CA ASN A 223 -2.61 8.28 20.34
C ASN A 223 -1.30 9.05 20.63
N GLU A 224 -0.69 8.83 21.79
CA GLU A 224 0.50 9.60 22.19
C GLU A 224 1.77 9.18 21.45
N ASP A 225 1.93 7.89 21.12
CA ASP A 225 3.05 7.39 20.31
C ASP A 225 3.03 8.04 18.91
N LEU A 226 1.86 8.14 18.29
CA LEU A 226 1.69 8.78 16.98
C LEU A 226 1.91 10.31 17.04
N ARG A 227 1.62 10.97 18.17
CA ARG A 227 1.99 12.38 18.35
C ARG A 227 3.50 12.55 18.43
N GLU A 228 4.18 11.70 19.19
CA GLU A 228 5.65 11.74 19.30
C GLU A 228 6.31 11.50 17.94
N GLU A 229 5.79 10.56 17.13
CA GLU A 229 6.22 10.34 15.75
C GLU A 229 6.05 11.61 14.88
N LEU A 230 4.83 12.18 14.84
CA LEU A 230 4.51 13.36 14.02
C LEU A 230 5.21 14.65 14.49
N GLU A 231 5.54 14.78 15.77
CA GLU A 231 6.25 15.95 16.34
C GLU A 231 7.78 15.83 16.26
N SER A 232 8.32 14.61 16.16
CA SER A 232 9.77 14.34 16.02
C SER A 232 10.24 14.19 14.57
N ASP A 233 9.32 14.04 13.61
CA ASP A 233 9.63 13.95 12.18
C ASP A 233 10.39 15.21 11.67
N PRO A 234 11.61 15.07 11.14
CA PRO A 234 12.40 16.20 10.61
C PRO A 234 11.87 16.80 9.30
N GLU A 235 10.91 16.15 8.61
CA GLU A 235 10.20 16.69 7.45
C GLU A 235 8.88 17.37 7.83
N ALA A 236 8.37 17.15 9.05
CA ALA A 236 7.16 17.79 9.54
C ALA A 236 7.35 19.30 9.73
N ARG A 237 6.25 20.05 9.60
CA ARG A 237 6.25 21.51 9.81
C ARG A 237 5.40 21.89 11.01
N LEU A 238 6.05 22.39 12.06
CA LEU A 238 5.37 22.83 13.28
C LEU A 238 5.17 24.35 13.37
N GLU A 239 6.07 25.14 12.76
CA GLU A 239 6.03 26.61 12.85
C GLU A 239 5.38 27.30 11.64
N TYR A 240 4.47 28.24 11.94
CA TYR A 240 3.72 28.99 10.94
C TYR A 240 3.59 30.46 11.34
N SER A 241 3.78 31.36 10.37
CA SER A 241 3.50 32.79 10.59
C SER A 241 1.99 33.11 10.52
N PRO A 242 1.53 34.19 11.17
CA PRO A 242 0.16 34.67 11.01
C PRO A 242 -0.24 34.94 9.55
N LYS A 243 0.72 35.38 8.72
CA LYS A 243 0.54 35.53 7.27
C LYS A 243 0.21 34.20 6.58
N GLU A 244 0.96 33.14 6.87
CA GLU A 244 0.74 31.79 6.31
C GLU A 244 -0.59 31.19 6.80
N MET A 245 -0.95 31.40 8.07
CA MET A 245 -2.26 30.99 8.62
C MET A 245 -3.44 31.67 7.91
N LEU A 246 -3.32 32.95 7.56
CA LEU A 246 -4.35 33.63 6.75
C LEU A 246 -4.35 33.19 5.28
N GLN A 247 -3.21 32.77 4.72
CA GLN A 247 -3.16 32.17 3.39
C GLN A 247 -3.87 30.81 3.37
N PHE A 248 -3.60 29.95 4.35
CA PHE A 248 -4.28 28.65 4.54
C PHE A 248 -5.79 28.83 4.70
N GLU A 249 -6.25 29.71 5.60
CA GLU A 249 -7.68 29.99 5.80
C GLU A 249 -8.35 30.51 4.51
N ARG A 250 -7.68 31.40 3.76
CA ARG A 250 -8.19 31.88 2.46
C ARG A 250 -8.23 30.79 1.40
N PHE A 251 -7.32 29.82 1.45
CA PHE A 251 -7.30 28.67 0.55
C PHE A 251 -8.43 27.69 0.86
N MET A 252 -8.56 27.24 2.11
CA MET A 252 -9.64 26.32 2.54
C MET A 252 -11.05 26.90 2.30
N ASN A 253 -11.21 28.23 2.38
CA ASN A 253 -12.46 28.90 2.06
C ASN A 253 -12.83 28.93 0.56
N LYS A 254 -11.92 28.51 -0.35
CA LYS A 254 -12.20 28.42 -1.80
C LYS A 254 -12.73 27.05 -2.21
N SER A 255 -12.34 25.95 -1.57
CA SER A 255 -12.74 24.58 -1.95
C SER A 255 -14.26 24.44 -2.09
N ASP A 256 -14.98 24.92 -1.09
CA ASP A 256 -16.45 25.00 -1.06
C ASP A 256 -17.11 25.69 -2.27
N LYS A 257 -16.41 26.63 -2.91
CA LYS A 257 -16.89 27.36 -4.09
C LYS A 257 -16.60 26.63 -5.40
N ARG A 258 -15.61 25.74 -5.40
CA ARG A 258 -15.19 24.91 -6.53
C ARG A 258 -15.92 23.56 -6.57
N ALA A 259 -16.43 23.07 -5.44
CA ALA A 259 -17.18 21.82 -5.36
C ALA A 259 -18.32 21.68 -6.41
N PRO A 260 -19.14 22.71 -6.71
CA PRO A 260 -20.19 22.62 -7.75
C PRO A 260 -19.69 22.51 -9.20
N GLU A 261 -18.39 22.71 -9.44
CA GLU A 261 -17.81 22.53 -10.78
C GLU A 261 -17.50 21.07 -11.06
N ILE A 262 -17.30 20.24 -10.03
CA ILE A 262 -17.11 18.79 -10.15
C ILE A 262 -18.46 18.16 -10.54
N LYS A 263 -18.52 17.60 -11.75
CA LYS A 263 -19.76 17.14 -12.41
C LYS A 263 -19.61 15.78 -13.09
N ASN A 264 -18.44 15.51 -13.67
CA ASN A 264 -18.26 14.46 -14.67
C ASN A 264 -17.41 13.28 -14.17
N ILE A 265 -17.00 13.30 -12.90
CA ILE A 265 -16.21 12.23 -12.27
C ILE A 265 -16.90 11.73 -10.98
N PRO A 266 -16.80 10.44 -10.67
CA PRO A 266 -17.18 9.88 -9.39
C PRO A 266 -16.43 10.55 -8.23
N VAL A 267 -17.09 10.76 -7.09
CA VAL A 267 -16.46 11.34 -5.90
C VAL A 267 -16.76 10.54 -4.63
N LEU A 268 -15.71 10.11 -3.92
CA LEU A 268 -15.78 9.51 -2.59
C LEU A 268 -15.32 10.51 -1.53
N PHE A 269 -16.18 10.81 -0.57
CA PHE A 269 -15.81 11.53 0.64
C PHE A 269 -15.66 10.57 1.82
N LEU A 270 -14.55 10.68 2.55
CA LEU A 270 -14.31 9.98 3.81
C LEU A 270 -14.31 10.97 4.98
N GLN A 271 -14.80 10.54 6.13
CA GLN A 271 -14.75 11.29 7.38
C GLN A 271 -14.58 10.32 8.54
N GLY A 272 -13.53 10.46 9.35
CA GLY A 272 -13.42 9.71 10.59
C GLY A 272 -14.55 10.08 11.57
N GLY A 273 -15.18 9.07 12.18
CA GLY A 273 -16.30 9.28 13.11
C GLY A 273 -15.88 9.92 14.44
N SER A 274 -14.61 9.76 14.82
CA SER A 274 -14.00 10.34 16.03
C SER A 274 -13.13 11.57 15.76
N ASP A 275 -13.25 12.21 14.60
CA ASP A 275 -12.41 13.37 14.26
C ASP A 275 -12.55 14.53 15.28
N HIS A 276 -11.40 14.97 15.81
CA HIS A 276 -11.29 16.01 16.83
C HIS A 276 -10.70 17.34 16.29
N LEU A 277 -10.39 17.39 15.00
CA LEU A 277 -9.90 18.56 14.29
C LEU A 277 -10.95 19.12 13.32
N VAL A 278 -11.47 18.32 12.40
CA VAL A 278 -12.48 18.71 11.40
C VAL A 278 -13.86 18.20 11.80
N LYS A 279 -14.89 19.00 11.53
CA LYS A 279 -16.29 18.65 11.82
C LYS A 279 -16.89 17.88 10.64
N ALA A 280 -17.44 16.71 10.91
CA ALA A 280 -18.23 15.94 9.93
C ALA A 280 -19.34 16.76 9.25
N SER A 281 -19.97 17.71 9.97
CA SER A 281 -20.98 18.62 9.41
C SER A 281 -20.43 19.73 8.49
N GLY A 282 -19.12 19.94 8.46
CA GLY A 282 -18.43 20.69 7.39
C GLY A 282 -18.29 19.82 6.15
N THR A 283 -17.74 18.61 6.32
CA THR A 283 -17.52 17.63 5.24
C THR A 283 -18.82 17.30 4.49
N ALA A 284 -19.93 17.07 5.22
CA ALA A 284 -21.25 16.87 4.64
C ALA A 284 -21.72 18.07 3.79
N LYS A 285 -21.51 19.32 4.24
CA LYS A 285 -21.87 20.53 3.47
C LYS A 285 -21.01 20.72 2.22
N SER A 286 -19.75 20.31 2.26
CA SER A 286 -18.89 20.32 1.07
C SER A 286 -19.31 19.22 0.08
N PHE A 287 -19.70 18.04 0.58
CA PHE A 287 -20.25 16.94 -0.22
C PHE A 287 -21.58 17.29 -0.90
N GLU A 288 -22.52 17.92 -0.18
CA GLU A 288 -23.80 18.39 -0.73
C GLU A 288 -23.62 19.27 -1.97
N LYS A 289 -22.61 20.15 -1.97
CA LYS A 289 -22.31 21.10 -3.06
C LYS A 289 -21.75 20.46 -4.33
N ILE A 290 -21.23 19.23 -4.26
CA ILE A 290 -20.70 18.54 -5.44
C ILE A 290 -21.83 18.27 -6.43
N SER A 291 -21.63 18.63 -7.69
CA SER A 291 -22.64 18.49 -8.75
C SER A 291 -22.57 17.18 -9.52
N SER A 292 -21.56 16.35 -9.26
CA SER A 292 -21.52 14.96 -9.75
C SER A 292 -22.70 14.17 -9.16
N ALA A 293 -23.40 13.44 -10.02
CA ALA A 293 -24.46 12.52 -9.63
C ALA A 293 -23.90 11.25 -8.96
N ASP A 294 -22.67 10.87 -9.34
CA ASP A 294 -21.96 9.73 -8.79
C ASP A 294 -21.08 10.20 -7.62
N LYS A 295 -21.66 10.23 -6.43
CA LYS A 295 -20.96 10.67 -5.21
C LYS A 295 -21.38 9.89 -3.97
N ASN A 296 -20.40 9.45 -3.20
CA ASN A 296 -20.57 8.69 -1.97
C ASN A 296 -19.95 9.42 -0.78
N PHE A 297 -20.57 9.33 0.39
CA PHE A 297 -20.02 9.84 1.65
C PHE A 297 -20.00 8.71 2.67
N VAL A 298 -18.81 8.41 3.21
CA VAL A 298 -18.58 7.32 4.15
C VAL A 298 -18.07 7.90 5.47
N LEU A 299 -18.78 7.60 6.55
CA LEU A 299 -18.30 7.82 7.92
C LEU A 299 -17.48 6.60 8.35
N VAL A 300 -16.19 6.80 8.58
CA VAL A 300 -15.23 5.73 8.85
C VAL A 300 -15.15 5.49 10.36
N GLY A 301 -16.01 4.58 10.83
CA GLY A 301 -15.96 3.95 12.16
C GLY A 301 -15.57 4.89 13.31
N GLU A 302 -14.62 4.43 14.13
CA GLU A 302 -14.02 5.22 15.21
C GLU A 302 -12.75 5.97 14.80
N SER A 303 -12.40 6.02 13.50
CA SER A 303 -11.20 6.71 13.01
C SER A 303 -11.21 8.19 13.40
N GLU A 304 -10.04 8.72 13.75
CA GLU A 304 -9.84 10.13 14.12
C GLU A 304 -9.67 11.01 12.87
N HIS A 305 -8.74 11.97 12.86
CA HIS A 305 -8.57 12.86 11.71
C HIS A 305 -7.80 12.21 10.54
N LEU A 306 -6.82 11.36 10.83
CA LEU A 306 -6.09 10.63 9.78
C LEU A 306 -6.85 9.34 9.46
N VAL A 307 -7.22 9.19 8.20
CA VAL A 307 -8.00 8.04 7.70
C VAL A 307 -7.21 7.28 6.64
N LEU A 308 -6.36 8.00 5.88
CA LEU A 308 -5.49 7.44 4.84
C LEU A 308 -4.00 7.66 5.14
N GLU A 309 -3.66 8.65 5.99
CA GLU A 309 -2.28 9.04 6.29
C GLU A 309 -1.72 8.42 7.59
N ALA A 310 -0.39 8.48 7.75
CA ALA A 310 0.39 8.09 8.93
C ALA A 310 0.04 6.70 9.50
N GLY A 311 -0.14 5.71 8.62
CA GLY A 311 -0.42 4.32 9.03
C GLY A 311 -1.79 4.09 9.66
N GLN A 312 -2.70 5.07 9.66
CA GLN A 312 -4.02 4.96 10.30
C GLN A 312 -5.09 4.32 9.39
N CYS A 313 -4.72 3.93 8.16
CA CYS A 313 -5.66 3.37 7.19
C CYS A 313 -6.02 1.93 7.53
N THR A 314 -7.25 1.69 8.00
CA THR A 314 -7.69 0.34 8.39
C THR A 314 -7.86 -0.61 7.20
N ASP A 315 -7.92 -1.92 7.45
CA ASP A 315 -8.27 -2.92 6.42
C ASP A 315 -9.66 -2.69 5.83
N HIS A 316 -10.63 -2.30 6.65
CA HIS A 316 -11.95 -1.92 6.15
C HIS A 316 -11.89 -0.68 5.24
N THR A 317 -11.09 0.32 5.61
CA THR A 317 -10.95 1.57 4.83
C THR A 317 -10.30 1.31 3.47
N ILE A 318 -9.23 0.50 3.41
CA ILE A 318 -8.57 0.18 2.13
C ILE A 318 -9.51 -0.61 1.22
N ASP A 319 -10.31 -1.53 1.76
CA ASP A 319 -11.24 -2.35 0.97
C ASP A 319 -12.40 -1.51 0.41
N VAL A 320 -12.94 -0.58 1.19
CA VAL A 320 -13.94 0.40 0.71
C VAL A 320 -13.37 1.27 -0.40
N VAL A 321 -12.16 1.82 -0.21
CA VAL A 321 -11.53 2.71 -1.20
C VAL A 321 -11.14 1.96 -2.47
N THR A 322 -10.55 0.78 -2.37
CA THR A 322 -10.16 -0.04 -3.54
C THR A 322 -11.36 -0.59 -4.29
N SER A 323 -12.41 -1.04 -3.60
CA SER A 323 -13.67 -1.47 -4.23
C SER A 323 -14.31 -0.32 -5.00
N TRP A 324 -14.34 0.88 -4.39
CA TRP A 324 -14.84 2.09 -5.04
C TRP A 324 -13.98 2.48 -6.26
N MET A 325 -12.65 2.43 -6.15
CA MET A 325 -11.76 2.66 -7.29
C MET A 325 -12.01 1.65 -8.41
N TYR A 326 -12.17 0.36 -8.09
CA TYR A 326 -12.40 -0.71 -9.07
C TYR A 326 -13.73 -0.55 -9.82
N GLU A 327 -14.81 -0.20 -9.13
CA GLU A 327 -16.14 0.02 -9.73
C GLU A 327 -16.14 1.12 -10.80
N HIS A 328 -15.37 2.18 -10.58
CA HIS A 328 -15.26 3.31 -11.51
C HIS A 328 -14.16 3.06 -12.55
N ALA A 329 -13.11 2.33 -12.19
CA ALA A 329 -12.06 1.93 -13.11
C ALA A 329 -12.58 0.98 -14.20
N ARG A 330 -13.37 -0.05 -13.85
CA ARG A 330 -13.88 -1.04 -14.81
C ARG A 330 -14.72 -0.42 -15.92
N LYS A 331 -15.53 0.60 -15.60
CA LYS A 331 -16.34 1.37 -16.57
C LYS A 331 -15.45 2.10 -17.58
N LYS A 332 -14.46 2.87 -17.10
CA LYS A 332 -13.56 3.66 -17.95
C LYS A 332 -12.58 2.78 -18.77
N LEU A 333 -12.14 1.65 -18.21
CA LEU A 333 -11.37 0.64 -18.96
C LEU A 333 -12.19 0.05 -20.12
N ALA A 334 -13.48 -0.28 -19.90
CA ALA A 334 -14.36 -0.78 -20.95
C ALA A 334 -14.62 0.26 -22.07
N GLU A 335 -14.57 1.56 -21.78
CA GLU A 335 -14.64 2.65 -22.75
C GLU A 335 -13.34 2.80 -23.55
N ASN A 336 -12.19 2.85 -22.87
CA ASN A 336 -10.86 2.94 -23.50
C ASN A 336 -10.63 1.80 -24.51
N ASN A 337 -11.13 0.59 -24.21
CA ASN A 337 -11.05 -0.58 -25.09
C ASN A 337 -11.69 -0.37 -26.48
N LYS A 338 -12.63 0.57 -26.63
CA LYS A 338 -13.24 0.92 -27.93
C LYS A 338 -12.39 1.90 -28.74
N SER A 339 -11.54 2.69 -28.08
CA SER A 339 -10.73 3.77 -28.69
C SER A 339 -9.42 3.27 -29.32
N ILE A 340 -8.83 2.22 -28.75
CA ILE A 340 -7.49 1.69 -29.11
C ILE A 340 -7.38 1.14 -30.55
N LEU A 341 -8.50 0.99 -31.29
CA LEU A 341 -8.56 0.41 -32.63
C LEU A 341 -8.03 1.29 -33.79
N ALA A 342 -7.31 2.37 -33.48
CA ALA A 342 -6.78 3.31 -34.48
C ALA A 342 -5.36 2.95 -35.00
N ASP A 343 -4.52 2.34 -34.16
CA ASP A 343 -3.11 1.98 -34.44
C ASP A 343 -3.01 0.84 -35.47
N THR A 344 -2.03 0.89 -36.37
CA THR A 344 -1.74 -0.14 -37.38
C THR A 344 -1.39 -1.49 -36.75
N ASN A 345 -0.63 -1.51 -35.65
CA ASN A 345 -0.32 -2.73 -34.92
C ASN A 345 -1.53 -3.25 -34.16
N ALA A 346 -2.38 -2.36 -33.61
CA ALA A 346 -3.67 -2.75 -33.03
C ALA A 346 -4.63 -3.33 -34.10
N LYS A 347 -4.66 -2.77 -35.31
CA LYS A 347 -5.45 -3.32 -36.44
C LYS A 347 -4.93 -4.69 -36.87
N ALA A 348 -3.61 -4.88 -36.93
CA ALA A 348 -3.01 -6.19 -37.22
C ALA A 348 -3.34 -7.21 -36.10
N ALA A 349 -3.16 -6.83 -34.83
CA ALA A 349 -3.54 -7.66 -33.69
C ALA A 349 -5.03 -7.99 -33.67
N GLN A 350 -5.91 -7.04 -34.00
CA GLN A 350 -7.36 -7.27 -34.14
C GLN A 350 -7.68 -8.19 -35.32
N GLY A 351 -6.94 -8.09 -36.43
CA GLY A 351 -7.05 -8.99 -37.57
C GLY A 351 -6.71 -10.43 -37.17
N HIS A 352 -5.56 -10.64 -36.55
CA HIS A 352 -5.17 -11.96 -36.02
C HIS A 352 -6.16 -12.48 -34.97
N LEU A 353 -6.66 -11.61 -34.07
CA LEU A 353 -7.67 -11.96 -33.06
C LEU A 353 -8.98 -12.47 -33.69
N ARG A 354 -9.46 -11.80 -34.76
CA ARG A 354 -10.67 -12.24 -35.47
C ARG A 354 -10.47 -13.52 -36.27
N VAL A 355 -9.30 -13.71 -36.87
CA VAL A 355 -8.97 -15.00 -37.52
C VAL A 355 -8.95 -16.12 -36.49
N ALA A 356 -8.32 -15.92 -35.34
CA ALA A 356 -8.33 -16.90 -34.26
C ALA A 356 -9.74 -17.21 -33.74
N GLN A 357 -10.62 -16.21 -33.60
CA GLN A 357 -12.02 -16.44 -33.22
C GLN A 357 -12.78 -17.25 -34.28
N GLY A 358 -12.59 -16.95 -35.56
CA GLY A 358 -13.14 -17.77 -36.64
C GLY A 358 -12.60 -19.21 -36.66
N LEU A 359 -11.34 -19.42 -36.31
CA LEU A 359 -10.74 -20.76 -36.18
C LEU A 359 -11.27 -21.52 -34.95
N ILE A 360 -11.52 -20.83 -33.83
CA ILE A 360 -12.23 -21.38 -32.66
C ILE A 360 -13.66 -21.82 -33.05
N ASP A 361 -14.39 -20.98 -33.77
CA ASP A 361 -15.75 -21.28 -34.24
C ASP A 361 -15.78 -22.44 -35.26
N LEU A 362 -14.64 -22.75 -35.90
CA LEU A 362 -14.43 -23.87 -36.82
C LEU A 362 -13.80 -25.11 -36.15
N ASP A 363 -13.60 -25.09 -34.82
CA ASP A 363 -12.96 -26.16 -34.04
C ASP A 363 -11.51 -26.49 -34.47
N ASP A 364 -10.76 -25.47 -34.93
CA ASP A 364 -9.30 -25.52 -35.17
C ASP A 364 -8.53 -24.79 -34.05
N PRO A 365 -8.21 -25.50 -32.94
CA PRO A 365 -7.52 -24.90 -31.81
C PRO A 365 -6.02 -24.68 -32.04
N GLU A 366 -5.38 -25.36 -33.01
CA GLU A 366 -3.95 -25.16 -33.29
C GLU A 366 -3.73 -23.90 -34.13
N GLY A 367 -4.49 -23.74 -35.22
CA GLY A 367 -4.47 -22.51 -36.02
C GLY A 367 -4.92 -21.29 -35.21
N ALA A 368 -5.91 -21.46 -34.33
CA ALA A 368 -6.28 -20.41 -33.38
C ALA A 368 -5.11 -20.03 -32.45
N ARG A 369 -4.36 -21.00 -31.90
CA ARG A 369 -3.24 -20.73 -30.98
C ARG A 369 -2.13 -19.90 -31.64
N GLU A 370 -1.80 -20.19 -32.90
CA GLU A 370 -0.81 -19.43 -33.68
C GLU A 370 -1.26 -17.97 -33.87
N HIS A 371 -2.49 -17.75 -34.33
CA HIS A 371 -3.03 -16.40 -34.53
C HIS A 371 -3.18 -15.64 -33.22
N LEU A 372 -3.53 -16.29 -32.11
CA LEU A 372 -3.57 -15.65 -30.79
C LEU A 372 -2.18 -15.27 -30.30
N MET A 373 -1.14 -16.09 -30.48
CA MET A 373 0.24 -15.70 -30.15
C MET A 373 0.64 -14.43 -30.93
N LYS A 374 0.31 -14.36 -32.23
CA LYS A 374 0.59 -13.18 -33.05
C LYS A 374 -0.20 -11.94 -32.60
N ALA A 375 -1.45 -12.11 -32.16
CA ALA A 375 -2.26 -11.02 -31.59
C ALA A 375 -1.73 -10.54 -30.22
N ILE A 376 -1.17 -11.43 -29.39
CA ILE A 376 -0.51 -11.08 -28.12
C ILE A 376 0.79 -10.32 -28.38
N GLU A 377 1.59 -10.77 -29.36
CA GLU A 377 2.85 -10.15 -29.76
C GLU A 377 2.64 -8.75 -30.33
N LEU A 378 1.79 -8.62 -31.35
CA LEU A 378 1.51 -7.35 -32.04
C LEU A 378 0.67 -6.38 -31.19
N GLY A 379 -0.17 -6.91 -30.30
CA GLY A 379 -1.02 -6.13 -29.39
C GLY A 379 -0.41 -5.89 -28.02
N ARG A 380 0.89 -6.17 -27.80
CA ARG A 380 1.54 -6.12 -26.47
C ARG A 380 1.30 -4.79 -25.77
N GLY A 381 0.86 -4.86 -24.51
CA GLY A 381 0.49 -3.68 -23.72
C GLY A 381 -0.90 -3.12 -24.01
N THR A 382 -1.66 -3.71 -24.93
CA THR A 382 -3.05 -3.32 -25.24
C THR A 382 -4.07 -4.39 -24.82
N THR A 383 -5.33 -4.00 -24.77
CA THR A 383 -6.50 -4.87 -24.56
C THR A 383 -6.58 -6.00 -25.58
N LEU A 384 -6.06 -5.83 -26.80
CA LEU A 384 -6.11 -6.89 -27.82
C LEU A 384 -5.21 -8.08 -27.44
N ALA A 385 -4.04 -7.83 -26.86
CA ALA A 385 -3.21 -8.90 -26.28
C ALA A 385 -3.87 -9.54 -25.05
N MET A 386 -4.60 -8.76 -24.24
CA MET A 386 -5.38 -9.32 -23.13
C MET A 386 -6.48 -10.27 -23.61
N ILE A 387 -7.30 -9.86 -24.60
CA ILE A 387 -8.38 -10.70 -25.15
C ILE A 387 -7.77 -11.92 -25.85
N ALA A 388 -6.67 -11.74 -26.60
CA ALA A 388 -5.95 -12.86 -27.22
C ALA A 388 -5.42 -13.86 -26.19
N SER A 389 -4.89 -13.38 -25.05
CA SER A 389 -4.42 -14.24 -23.95
C SER A 389 -5.57 -14.97 -23.25
N GLN A 390 -6.73 -14.31 -23.09
CA GLN A 390 -7.94 -14.92 -22.51
C GLN A 390 -8.51 -16.02 -23.40
N LEU A 391 -8.58 -15.80 -24.71
CA LEU A 391 -8.98 -16.83 -25.68
C LEU A 391 -7.98 -17.99 -25.70
N MET A 392 -6.67 -17.69 -25.63
CA MET A 392 -5.63 -18.72 -25.61
C MET A 392 -5.72 -19.61 -24.36
N ALA A 393 -6.04 -19.03 -23.21
CA ALA A 393 -6.32 -19.77 -21.98
C ALA A 393 -7.64 -20.58 -22.02
N GLY A 394 -8.52 -20.26 -22.98
CA GLY A 394 -9.76 -21.00 -23.24
C GLY A 394 -9.65 -22.11 -24.30
N LEU A 395 -8.54 -22.18 -25.04
CA LEU A 395 -8.31 -23.23 -26.02
C LEU A 395 -8.10 -24.60 -25.36
N PRO A 396 -8.44 -25.71 -26.06
CA PRO A 396 -7.95 -27.03 -25.73
C PRO A 396 -6.44 -27.03 -25.47
N LYS A 397 -6.02 -27.77 -24.45
CA LYS A 397 -4.62 -27.90 -24.05
C LYS A 397 -3.88 -28.73 -25.09
N THR A 398 -2.63 -28.37 -25.37
CA THR A 398 -1.76 -29.12 -26.29
C THR A 398 -1.55 -30.55 -25.77
N ALA A 399 -1.12 -31.46 -26.65
CA ALA A 399 -0.80 -32.84 -26.23
C ALA A 399 0.26 -32.89 -25.11
N ALA A 400 1.20 -31.94 -25.07
CA ALA A 400 2.20 -31.83 -24.02
C ALA A 400 1.61 -31.37 -22.66
N GLU A 401 0.77 -30.34 -22.68
CA GLU A 401 0.03 -29.89 -21.48
C GLU A 401 -0.94 -30.97 -20.98
N THR A 402 -1.57 -31.70 -21.90
CA THR A 402 -2.48 -32.82 -21.59
C THR A 402 -1.73 -34.00 -20.98
N ALA A 403 -0.53 -34.31 -21.45
CA ALA A 403 0.32 -35.35 -20.84
C ALA A 403 0.78 -34.97 -19.42
N TYR A 404 1.10 -33.69 -19.19
CA TYR A 404 1.44 -33.17 -17.86
C TYR A 404 0.24 -33.20 -16.89
N GLU A 405 -0.98 -32.93 -17.38
CA GLU A 405 -2.19 -33.00 -16.55
C GLU A 405 -2.72 -34.42 -16.35
N GLN A 406 -2.58 -35.32 -17.32
CA GLN A 406 -2.90 -36.75 -17.13
C GLN A 406 -2.02 -37.39 -16.04
N GLN A 407 -0.85 -36.82 -15.75
CA GLN A 407 0.00 -37.21 -14.62
C GLN A 407 -0.52 -36.70 -13.25
N ASN A 408 -1.42 -35.70 -13.23
CA ASN A 408 -1.92 -35.02 -12.02
C ASN A 408 -3.45 -35.12 -11.80
N ALA A 409 -4.23 -35.60 -12.77
CA ALA A 409 -5.70 -35.50 -12.79
C ALA A 409 -6.48 -36.49 -11.89
N ASN A 410 -5.97 -36.83 -10.70
CA ASN A 410 -6.58 -37.82 -9.79
C ASN A 410 -7.18 -37.22 -8.48
N SER A 411 -7.53 -35.93 -8.46
CA SER A 411 -8.30 -35.31 -7.37
C SER A 411 -9.54 -34.55 -7.88
N GLN A 412 -10.74 -34.98 -7.44
CA GLN A 412 -11.99 -34.27 -7.67
C GLN A 412 -12.22 -33.21 -6.58
N ALA A 413 -11.52 -32.08 -6.66
CA ALA A 413 -11.71 -30.99 -5.70
C ALA A 413 -13.11 -30.34 -5.81
N THR A 414 -13.92 -30.48 -4.76
CA THR A 414 -15.25 -29.86 -4.60
C THR A 414 -15.25 -28.84 -3.46
N PHE A 415 -16.24 -27.94 -3.42
CA PHE A 415 -16.52 -27.20 -2.19
C PHE A 415 -16.89 -28.18 -1.08
N VAL A 416 -16.43 -27.91 0.13
CA VAL A 416 -16.70 -28.70 1.34
C VAL A 416 -17.64 -27.93 2.27
N SER A 417 -18.32 -28.63 3.18
CA SER A 417 -19.07 -28.00 4.25
C SER A 417 -18.14 -27.30 5.25
N HIS A 418 -18.67 -26.33 6.00
CA HIS A 418 -17.93 -25.69 7.09
C HIS A 418 -17.42 -26.72 8.11
N SER A 419 -18.26 -27.67 8.52
CA SER A 419 -17.91 -28.75 9.44
C SER A 419 -16.77 -29.65 8.93
N GLU A 420 -16.75 -30.00 7.64
CA GLU A 420 -15.67 -30.81 7.06
C GLU A 420 -14.36 -30.01 6.99
N ALA A 421 -14.44 -28.72 6.69
CA ALA A 421 -13.28 -27.84 6.65
C ALA A 421 -12.63 -27.67 8.04
N MET A 422 -13.43 -27.42 9.08
CA MET A 422 -12.91 -27.26 10.45
C MET A 422 -12.41 -28.58 11.08
N ALA A 423 -12.75 -29.73 10.49
CA ALA A 423 -12.34 -31.06 10.97
C ALA A 423 -10.97 -31.53 10.43
N ASN A 424 -10.26 -30.70 9.66
CA ASN A 424 -8.96 -31.03 9.09
C ASN A 424 -8.00 -29.84 9.09
N ASP A 425 -6.68 -30.11 9.07
CA ASP A 425 -5.64 -29.09 9.20
C ASP A 425 -5.33 -28.31 7.90
N LYS A 426 -6.24 -28.28 6.91
CA LYS A 426 -6.03 -27.44 5.72
C LYS A 426 -6.52 -26.00 5.98
N PRO A 427 -5.75 -24.98 5.59
CA PRO A 427 -6.24 -23.61 5.50
C PRO A 427 -7.56 -23.54 4.73
N THR A 428 -8.47 -22.66 5.17
CA THR A 428 -9.85 -22.64 4.71
C THR A 428 -10.25 -21.26 4.19
N VAL A 429 -10.76 -21.20 2.95
CA VAL A 429 -11.38 -19.99 2.39
C VAL A 429 -12.89 -20.11 2.53
N ILE A 430 -13.51 -19.25 3.33
CA ILE A 430 -14.96 -19.20 3.52
C ILE A 430 -15.52 -18.00 2.76
N PHE A 431 -16.41 -18.23 1.81
CA PHE A 431 -17.13 -17.17 1.10
C PHE A 431 -18.59 -17.11 1.55
N PHE A 432 -18.98 -15.96 2.11
CA PHE A 432 -20.37 -15.57 2.38
C PHE A 432 -20.88 -14.71 1.21
N GLY A 433 -21.91 -15.20 0.52
CA GLY A 433 -22.53 -14.50 -0.61
C GLY A 433 -24.06 -14.56 -0.54
N ALA A 434 -24.74 -13.73 -1.31
CA ALA A 434 -26.20 -13.76 -1.43
C ALA A 434 -26.61 -13.66 -2.91
N ARG A 435 -27.69 -14.34 -3.31
CA ARG A 435 -28.07 -14.49 -4.73
C ARG A 435 -28.59 -13.21 -5.38
N TRP A 436 -28.98 -12.22 -4.57
CA TRP A 436 -29.48 -10.93 -5.03
C TRP A 436 -28.38 -9.85 -5.11
N ILE A 437 -27.14 -10.19 -4.78
CA ILE A 437 -25.99 -9.27 -4.82
C ILE A 437 -25.08 -9.63 -6.00
N GLU A 438 -25.06 -8.79 -7.04
CA GLU A 438 -24.33 -9.03 -8.29
C GLU A 438 -22.83 -9.39 -8.09
N PRO A 439 -22.05 -8.67 -7.25
CA PRO A 439 -20.67 -9.06 -6.88
C PRO A 439 -20.50 -10.50 -6.39
N SER A 440 -21.53 -11.12 -5.80
CA SER A 440 -21.46 -12.52 -5.35
C SER A 440 -21.33 -13.51 -6.52
N PHE A 441 -21.80 -13.16 -7.72
CA PHE A 441 -21.67 -14.04 -8.89
C PHE A 441 -20.24 -14.09 -9.43
N GLU A 442 -19.61 -12.92 -9.59
CA GLU A 442 -18.21 -12.81 -10.04
C GLU A 442 -17.27 -13.54 -9.07
N LEU A 443 -17.46 -13.33 -7.76
CA LEU A 443 -16.68 -13.97 -6.71
C LEU A 443 -16.92 -15.48 -6.60
N ASN A 444 -18.15 -15.96 -6.73
CA ASN A 444 -18.46 -17.39 -6.80
C ASN A 444 -17.79 -18.07 -8.02
N ALA A 445 -17.59 -17.34 -9.12
CA ALA A 445 -16.83 -17.82 -10.27
C ALA A 445 -15.31 -17.81 -10.02
N ALA A 446 -14.78 -16.80 -9.33
CA ALA A 446 -13.38 -16.75 -8.90
C ALA A 446 -13.04 -17.89 -7.93
N MET A 447 -13.88 -18.12 -6.90
CA MET A 447 -13.76 -19.24 -5.96
C MET A 447 -13.73 -20.60 -6.66
N LYS A 448 -14.56 -20.80 -7.70
CA LYS A 448 -14.53 -22.03 -8.53
C LYS A 448 -13.24 -22.22 -9.31
N ARG A 449 -12.57 -21.13 -9.72
CA ARG A 449 -11.27 -21.19 -10.41
C ARG A 449 -10.14 -21.44 -9.41
N ALA A 450 -10.14 -20.76 -8.27
CA ALA A 450 -9.21 -21.00 -7.17
C ALA A 450 -9.30 -22.44 -6.63
N LEU A 451 -10.50 -23.00 -6.46
CA LEU A 451 -10.70 -24.41 -6.05
C LEU A 451 -9.99 -25.41 -6.98
N LYS A 452 -9.93 -25.15 -8.30
CA LYS A 452 -9.22 -26.01 -9.25
C LYS A 452 -7.69 -25.92 -9.16
N ILE A 453 -7.16 -24.85 -8.57
CA ILE A 453 -5.72 -24.58 -8.44
C ILE A 453 -5.21 -25.01 -7.06
N TYR A 454 -6.01 -24.77 -6.01
CA TYR A 454 -5.59 -24.91 -4.61
C TYR A 454 -6.34 -26.01 -3.83
N GLY A 455 -7.38 -26.63 -4.39
CA GLY A 455 -8.29 -27.53 -3.67
C GLY A 455 -7.66 -28.78 -3.04
N ASP A 456 -6.49 -29.20 -3.54
CA ASP A 456 -5.71 -30.29 -2.93
C ASP A 456 -5.17 -29.91 -1.54
N HIS A 457 -4.89 -28.63 -1.30
CA HIS A 457 -4.24 -28.11 -0.09
C HIS A 457 -5.07 -27.09 0.70
N VAL A 458 -6.20 -26.64 0.16
CA VAL A 458 -7.05 -25.59 0.75
C VAL A 458 -8.51 -26.03 0.72
N ASN A 459 -9.21 -25.91 1.85
CA ASN A 459 -10.65 -26.10 1.90
C ASN A 459 -11.34 -24.85 1.31
N PHE A 460 -12.32 -25.05 0.42
CA PHE A 460 -13.19 -23.97 -0.04
C PHE A 460 -14.60 -24.22 0.47
N VAL A 461 -15.10 -23.28 1.28
CA VAL A 461 -16.45 -23.29 1.86
C VAL A 461 -17.25 -22.15 1.25
N ARG A 462 -18.51 -22.42 0.87
CA ARG A 462 -19.44 -21.38 0.40
C ARG A 462 -20.72 -21.42 1.23
N LEU A 463 -21.07 -20.27 1.79
CA LEU A 463 -22.26 -20.06 2.61
C LEU A 463 -23.16 -19.03 1.93
N ASP A 464 -24.42 -19.39 1.74
CA ASP A 464 -25.46 -18.50 1.19
C ASP A 464 -26.08 -17.75 2.38
N ALA A 465 -25.89 -16.44 2.45
CA ALA A 465 -26.14 -15.65 3.65
C ALA A 465 -27.64 -15.44 3.94
N ASP A 466 -28.50 -15.68 2.95
CA ASP A 466 -29.96 -15.66 3.10
C ASP A 466 -30.50 -16.94 3.79
N LEU A 467 -29.67 -17.99 3.95
CA LEU A 467 -30.11 -19.27 4.52
C LEU A 467 -30.04 -19.27 6.06
N PRO A 468 -31.16 -19.53 6.78
CA PRO A 468 -31.21 -19.45 8.24
C PRO A 468 -30.19 -20.33 8.99
N GLU A 469 -29.82 -21.48 8.43
CA GLU A 469 -28.80 -22.36 8.99
C GLU A 469 -27.42 -21.69 9.12
N ASN A 470 -27.13 -20.69 8.28
CA ASN A 470 -25.86 -19.96 8.29
C ASN A 470 -25.85 -18.76 9.26
N GLU A 471 -26.98 -18.37 9.84
CA GLU A 471 -27.11 -17.20 10.75
C GLU A 471 -26.13 -17.29 11.94
N ARG A 472 -25.88 -18.51 12.45
CA ARG A 472 -24.91 -18.74 13.53
C ARG A 472 -23.47 -18.47 13.09
N LEU A 473 -23.10 -18.84 11.87
CA LEU A 473 -21.75 -18.62 11.33
C LEU A 473 -21.54 -17.15 10.96
N ILE A 474 -22.55 -16.48 10.41
CA ILE A 474 -22.55 -15.03 10.14
C ILE A 474 -22.23 -14.26 11.43
N LYS A 475 -22.88 -14.61 12.55
CA LYS A 475 -22.62 -14.00 13.86
C LYS A 475 -21.27 -14.41 14.46
N ALA A 476 -20.86 -15.68 14.31
CA ALA A 476 -19.60 -16.17 14.87
C ALA A 476 -18.36 -15.56 14.21
N TYR A 477 -18.45 -15.21 12.92
CA TYR A 477 -17.38 -14.58 12.15
C TYR A 477 -17.56 -13.06 11.94
N ASP A 478 -18.52 -12.43 12.64
CA ASP A 478 -18.86 -11.00 12.54
C ASP A 478 -19.02 -10.49 11.08
N VAL A 479 -19.76 -11.26 10.26
CA VAL A 479 -19.97 -10.96 8.85
C VAL A 479 -21.02 -9.85 8.72
N THR A 480 -20.54 -8.61 8.65
CA THR A 480 -21.35 -7.38 8.57
C THR A 480 -21.72 -6.95 7.15
N LEU A 481 -20.99 -7.42 6.13
CA LEU A 481 -21.18 -7.09 4.71
C LEU A 481 -21.23 -8.35 3.85
N ILE A 482 -21.87 -8.25 2.68
CA ILE A 482 -21.97 -9.34 1.70
C ILE A 482 -21.70 -8.75 0.31
N PRO A 483 -20.85 -9.38 -0.53
CA PRO A 483 -20.08 -10.58 -0.23
C PRO A 483 -18.92 -10.33 0.76
N THR A 484 -18.56 -11.37 1.51
CA THR A 484 -17.37 -11.42 2.37
C THR A 484 -16.59 -12.71 2.11
N VAL A 485 -15.27 -12.63 2.07
CA VAL A 485 -14.35 -13.77 2.07
C VAL A 485 -13.50 -13.73 3.34
N LEU A 486 -13.47 -14.85 4.04
CA LEU A 486 -12.56 -15.11 5.15
C LEU A 486 -11.50 -16.10 4.69
N ILE A 487 -10.27 -15.89 5.14
CA ILE A 487 -9.18 -16.87 5.03
C ILE A 487 -8.79 -17.26 6.45
N LEU A 488 -8.89 -18.55 6.70
CA LEU A 488 -8.55 -19.19 7.96
C LEU A 488 -7.26 -19.99 7.79
N ASN A 489 -6.40 -19.96 8.81
CA ASN A 489 -5.21 -20.81 8.85
C ASN A 489 -5.59 -22.28 9.17
N TRP A 490 -4.58 -23.15 9.29
CA TRP A 490 -4.74 -24.56 9.63
C TRP A 490 -5.26 -24.83 11.06
N LYS A 491 -5.27 -23.82 11.94
CA LYS A 491 -5.89 -23.87 13.28
C LYS A 491 -7.36 -23.40 13.28
N ASN A 492 -7.87 -22.96 12.13
CA ASN A 492 -9.16 -22.30 11.95
C ASN A 492 -9.25 -20.86 12.49
N ASP A 493 -8.13 -20.20 12.81
CA ASP A 493 -8.11 -18.77 13.14
C ASP A 493 -8.31 -17.95 11.86
N VAL A 494 -9.15 -16.91 11.89
CA VAL A 494 -9.29 -15.96 10.78
C VAL A 494 -8.04 -15.10 10.68
N VAL A 495 -7.28 -15.27 9.60
CA VAL A 495 -6.04 -14.51 9.30
C VAL A 495 -6.25 -13.40 8.27
N SER A 496 -7.34 -13.44 7.51
CA SER A 496 -7.73 -12.33 6.64
C SER A 496 -9.24 -12.31 6.43
N THR A 497 -9.81 -11.10 6.42
CA THR A 497 -11.20 -10.83 6.05
C THR A 497 -11.20 -9.82 4.92
N LYS A 498 -12.00 -10.08 3.87
CA LYS A 498 -12.16 -9.20 2.71
C LYS A 498 -13.60 -9.02 2.31
N TYR A 499 -13.96 -7.79 1.98
CA TYR A 499 -15.32 -7.37 1.68
C TYR A 499 -15.46 -6.99 0.20
N GLY A 500 -16.63 -7.25 -0.39
CA GLY A 500 -16.94 -6.80 -1.75
C GLY A 500 -16.37 -7.69 -2.87
N PRO A 501 -16.35 -7.19 -4.13
CA PRO A 501 -15.92 -7.96 -5.28
C PRO A 501 -14.41 -8.23 -5.24
N LEU A 502 -14.02 -9.51 -5.33
CA LEU A 502 -12.63 -9.93 -5.51
C LEU A 502 -12.46 -10.63 -6.86
N ASN A 503 -11.48 -10.19 -7.64
CA ASN A 503 -11.09 -10.87 -8.87
C ASN A 503 -10.09 -12.01 -8.58
N ASP A 504 -9.88 -12.88 -9.57
CA ASP A 504 -9.02 -14.07 -9.46
C ASP A 504 -7.61 -13.77 -8.94
N ARG A 505 -7.01 -12.64 -9.33
CA ARG A 505 -5.65 -12.29 -8.91
C ARG A 505 -5.60 -11.84 -7.46
N VAL A 506 -6.57 -11.05 -7.01
CA VAL A 506 -6.66 -10.64 -5.61
C VAL A 506 -6.98 -11.86 -4.74
N LEU A 507 -7.92 -12.72 -5.17
CA LEU A 507 -8.24 -13.96 -4.45
C LEU A 507 -7.05 -14.92 -4.40
N ALA A 508 -6.32 -15.14 -5.52
CA ALA A 508 -5.11 -15.95 -5.54
C ALA A 508 -4.02 -15.33 -4.66
N ALA A 509 -3.75 -14.03 -4.74
CA ALA A 509 -2.75 -13.36 -3.89
C ALA A 509 -3.13 -13.39 -2.41
N LEU A 510 -4.42 -13.37 -2.06
CA LEU A 510 -4.90 -13.52 -0.68
C LEU A 510 -4.77 -14.97 -0.20
N ILE A 511 -5.07 -15.95 -1.04
CA ILE A 511 -4.86 -17.37 -0.75
C ILE A 511 -3.37 -17.65 -0.59
N ASP A 512 -2.56 -17.28 -1.57
CA ASP A 512 -1.10 -17.38 -1.51
C ASP A 512 -0.57 -16.66 -0.27
N ARG A 513 -1.00 -15.43 0.03
CA ARG A 513 -0.59 -14.74 1.26
C ARG A 513 -1.03 -15.48 2.52
N GLY A 514 -2.26 -15.98 2.59
CA GLY A 514 -2.74 -16.81 3.70
C GLY A 514 -2.02 -18.17 3.81
N LEU A 515 -1.47 -18.69 2.70
CA LEU A 515 -0.68 -19.92 2.61
C LEU A 515 0.82 -19.71 2.80
N PHE A 516 1.30 -18.49 2.58
CA PHE A 516 2.63 -18.02 2.97
C PHE A 516 2.60 -17.72 4.46
N ASP A 517 1.59 -17.01 4.97
CA ASP A 517 1.33 -16.84 6.40
C ASP A 517 1.02 -18.21 7.08
N SER A 518 0.38 -19.19 6.42
CA SER A 518 0.27 -20.53 7.03
C SER A 518 1.59 -21.34 7.04
N ARG A 519 2.59 -20.94 6.24
CA ARG A 519 3.95 -21.53 6.23
C ARG A 519 4.98 -20.70 7.02
N PHE A 520 4.73 -19.41 7.26
CA PHE A 520 5.68 -18.46 7.85
C PHE A 520 5.10 -17.60 8.99
N ALA A 521 3.80 -17.30 9.03
CA ALA A 521 3.13 -16.65 10.17
C ALA A 521 2.84 -17.63 11.31
N SER A 522 3.87 -18.38 11.67
CA SER A 522 4.10 -18.62 13.07
C SER A 522 4.78 -17.36 13.64
N LYS A 523 4.25 -16.80 14.75
CA LYS A 523 5.02 -15.86 15.61
C LYS A 523 6.34 -16.49 16.07
N THR A 524 6.49 -17.79 15.85
CA THR A 524 7.67 -18.62 15.98
C THR A 524 8.76 -18.31 14.97
N GLU A 525 8.53 -17.84 13.72
CA GLU A 525 9.67 -17.66 12.80
C GLU A 525 10.46 -16.37 13.06
N ALA A 526 9.81 -15.28 13.47
CA ALA A 526 10.51 -14.13 14.03
C ALA A 526 11.36 -14.57 15.24
N GLY A 527 10.79 -15.34 16.19
CA GLY A 527 11.52 -15.84 17.35
C GLY A 527 12.48 -17.01 17.11
N VAL A 528 12.40 -17.72 15.97
CA VAL A 528 13.34 -18.79 15.56
C VAL A 528 14.50 -18.20 14.77
N VAL A 529 14.30 -17.19 13.93
CA VAL A 529 15.41 -16.41 13.35
C VAL A 529 16.16 -15.66 14.46
N LEU A 530 15.43 -15.08 15.41
CA LEU A 530 16.00 -14.46 16.60
C LEU A 530 16.63 -15.47 17.58
N GLY A 531 16.03 -16.66 17.77
CA GLY A 531 16.54 -17.72 18.64
C GLY A 531 17.75 -18.44 18.08
N SER A 532 17.78 -18.73 16.77
CA SER A 532 18.94 -19.31 16.08
C SER A 532 20.15 -18.36 16.03
N THR A 533 19.92 -17.05 16.16
CA THR A 533 20.97 -16.03 16.33
C THR A 533 21.59 -16.05 17.73
N ILE A 534 20.95 -16.72 18.71
CA ILE A 534 21.43 -16.89 20.09
C ILE A 534 21.82 -18.36 20.31
N GLN A 535 22.91 -18.81 19.68
CA GLN A 535 23.57 -20.06 20.08
C GLN A 535 24.21 -19.92 21.46
N SER A 536 23.44 -20.27 22.48
CA SER A 536 23.89 -20.47 23.86
C SER A 536 23.80 -21.96 24.18
N GLY A 537 24.96 -22.63 24.28
CA GLY A 537 25.05 -24.05 24.64
C GLY A 537 24.78 -24.30 26.13
N LYS A 538 23.57 -23.97 26.60
CA LYS A 538 23.18 -24.05 28.02
C LYS A 538 21.89 -24.83 28.22
N ALA A 539 21.83 -25.60 29.30
CA ALA A 539 20.68 -26.43 29.68
C ALA A 539 19.55 -25.67 30.41
N LYS A 540 19.49 -24.33 30.30
CA LYS A 540 18.51 -23.47 31.00
C LYS A 540 17.59 -22.78 29.99
N PRO A 541 16.30 -22.55 30.33
CA PRO A 541 15.43 -21.72 29.50
C PRO A 541 15.94 -20.27 29.44
N SER A 542 15.55 -19.54 28.39
CA SER A 542 15.96 -18.16 28.15
C SER A 542 14.76 -17.24 27.94
N VAL A 543 14.87 -16.00 28.39
CA VAL A 543 13.91 -14.92 28.09
C VAL A 543 14.66 -13.83 27.34
N VAL A 544 14.16 -13.45 26.16
CA VAL A 544 14.80 -12.47 25.29
C VAL A 544 13.89 -11.26 25.14
N PHE A 545 14.38 -10.11 25.57
CA PHE A 545 13.71 -8.81 25.43
C PHE A 545 14.19 -8.09 24.18
N TYR A 546 13.24 -7.60 23.39
CA TYR A 546 13.43 -6.67 22.28
C TYR A 546 12.73 -5.36 22.60
N GLY A 547 13.44 -4.25 22.46
CA GLY A 547 12.87 -2.93 22.69
C GLY A 547 13.81 -1.82 22.31
N SER A 548 13.28 -0.60 22.24
CA SER A 548 14.06 0.61 21.99
C SER A 548 14.42 1.28 23.32
N SER A 549 15.67 1.73 23.45
CA SER A 549 16.10 2.62 24.52
C SER A 549 15.30 3.93 24.58
N LYS A 550 14.74 4.39 23.46
CA LYS A 550 13.98 5.64 23.32
C LYS A 550 12.50 5.49 23.67
N GLN A 551 11.93 4.30 23.53
CA GLN A 551 10.49 4.08 23.71
C GLN A 551 10.13 3.86 25.19
N THR A 552 9.21 4.66 25.73
CA THR A 552 8.82 4.60 27.16
C THR A 552 8.24 3.24 27.56
N SER A 553 7.40 2.61 26.73
CA SER A 553 6.86 1.27 26.98
C SER A 553 7.96 0.19 27.03
N SER A 554 8.96 0.27 26.15
CA SER A 554 10.15 -0.59 26.19
C SER A 554 10.93 -0.44 27.51
N GLN A 555 11.09 0.78 28.03
CA GLN A 555 11.76 1.00 29.32
C GLN A 555 10.96 0.40 30.50
N LYS A 556 9.62 0.51 30.51
CA LYS A 556 8.75 -0.11 31.53
C LYS A 556 8.92 -1.64 31.56
N VAL A 557 8.76 -2.30 30.40
CA VAL A 557 8.84 -3.76 30.29
C VAL A 557 10.24 -4.28 30.66
N TRP A 558 11.31 -3.57 30.27
CA TRP A 558 12.67 -3.92 30.66
C TRP A 558 12.88 -3.87 32.19
N SER A 559 12.36 -2.84 32.87
CA SER A 559 12.44 -2.70 34.34
C SER A 559 11.78 -3.89 35.06
N ILE A 560 10.65 -4.37 34.55
CA ILE A 560 9.95 -5.54 35.09
C ILE A 560 10.79 -6.81 34.90
N LEU A 561 11.39 -7.02 33.72
CA LEU A 561 12.23 -8.20 33.45
C LEU A 561 13.53 -8.21 34.27
N ASP A 562 14.17 -7.06 34.48
CA ASP A 562 15.33 -6.93 35.37
C ASP A 562 14.96 -7.26 36.84
N LYS A 563 13.78 -6.82 37.30
CA LYS A 563 13.23 -7.19 38.62
C LYS A 563 12.97 -8.71 38.72
N LEU A 564 12.36 -9.31 37.70
CA LEU A 564 12.04 -10.75 37.69
C LEU A 564 13.31 -11.62 37.59
N SER A 565 14.32 -11.23 36.82
CA SER A 565 15.59 -12.00 36.72
C SER A 565 16.31 -12.10 38.06
N LYS A 566 16.23 -11.06 38.89
CA LYS A 566 16.75 -11.05 40.27
C LYS A 566 15.92 -11.94 41.21
N GLN A 567 14.61 -12.03 41.01
CA GLN A 567 13.72 -12.88 41.81
C GLN A 567 13.88 -14.37 41.50
N TYR A 568 14.06 -14.74 40.24
CA TYR A 568 14.24 -16.13 39.79
C TYR A 568 15.69 -16.38 39.36
N ALA A 569 16.64 -15.84 40.14
CA ALA A 569 18.08 -15.93 39.85
C ALA A 569 18.51 -17.38 39.57
N ASP A 570 19.40 -17.54 38.58
CA ASP A 570 19.90 -18.81 38.07
C ASP A 570 18.88 -19.80 37.49
N GLN A 571 17.58 -19.48 37.40
CA GLN A 571 16.57 -20.38 36.83
C GLN A 571 16.39 -20.21 35.31
N PHE A 572 16.66 -19.01 34.78
CA PHE A 572 16.64 -18.70 33.35
C PHE A 572 17.72 -17.67 32.99
N ASP A 573 18.12 -17.60 31.72
CA ASP A 573 18.98 -16.52 31.21
C ASP A 573 18.14 -15.36 30.65
N LEU A 574 18.40 -14.12 31.08
CA LEU A 574 17.78 -12.91 30.50
C LEU A 574 18.73 -12.28 29.47
N VAL A 575 18.24 -12.07 28.24
CA VAL A 575 18.98 -11.42 27.15
C VAL A 575 18.28 -10.12 26.75
N LYS A 576 19.03 -9.02 26.63
CA LYS A 576 18.53 -7.72 26.13
C LYS A 576 19.04 -7.48 24.71
N LEU A 577 18.14 -7.18 23.78
CA LEU A 577 18.45 -6.71 22.44
C LEU A 577 17.78 -5.35 22.23
N ASP A 578 18.60 -4.31 22.37
CA ASP A 578 18.21 -2.91 22.21
C ASP A 578 18.27 -2.54 20.73
N SER A 579 17.15 -2.11 20.14
CA SER A 579 17.05 -1.79 18.71
C SER A 579 17.84 -0.54 18.32
N ASP A 580 18.17 0.33 19.28
CA ASP A 580 19.00 1.52 19.05
C ASP A 580 20.51 1.22 19.07
N ASP A 581 20.94 0.03 19.50
CA ASP A 581 22.35 -0.37 19.47
C ASP A 581 22.72 -0.87 18.05
N PRO A 582 23.68 -0.23 17.36
CA PRO A 582 24.09 -0.64 16.01
C PRO A 582 24.56 -2.09 15.90
N ARG A 583 25.01 -2.70 17.02
CA ARG A 583 25.48 -4.09 17.07
C ARG A 583 24.33 -5.10 17.08
N ASN A 584 23.14 -4.69 17.55
CA ASN A 584 21.93 -5.50 17.56
C ASN A 584 21.13 -5.34 16.25
N ALA A 585 21.17 -4.15 15.63
CA ALA A 585 20.47 -3.85 14.39
C ALA A 585 20.81 -4.77 13.19
N ALA A 586 21.97 -5.44 13.22
CA ALA A 586 22.37 -6.44 12.23
C ALA A 586 21.90 -7.88 12.54
N ARG A 587 21.35 -8.12 13.74
CA ARG A 587 20.88 -9.42 14.25
C ARG A 587 19.35 -9.52 14.32
N ILE A 588 18.66 -8.41 14.08
CA ILE A 588 17.19 -8.31 14.12
C ILE A 588 16.67 -8.33 12.67
N PRO A 589 15.73 -9.23 12.32
CA PRO A 589 15.07 -9.20 11.02
C PRO A 589 14.36 -7.87 10.81
N LYS A 590 14.52 -7.26 9.63
CA LYS A 590 13.73 -6.08 9.22
C LYS A 590 12.33 -6.49 8.76
N SER A 591 11.55 -7.12 9.62
CA SER A 591 10.11 -7.33 9.37
C SER A 591 9.34 -6.07 9.78
N GLU A 592 8.51 -5.55 8.88
CA GLU A 592 7.74 -4.30 9.08
C GLU A 592 6.57 -4.43 10.09
N SER A 593 6.51 -5.50 10.89
CA SER A 593 5.33 -5.87 11.70
C SER A 593 5.58 -6.18 13.18
N THR A 594 6.81 -6.10 13.69
CA THR A 594 7.09 -6.38 15.11
C THR A 594 6.92 -5.13 15.97
N SER A 595 5.76 -4.98 16.61
CA SER A 595 5.54 -3.92 17.59
C SER A 595 6.48 -4.08 18.80
N LEU A 596 7.20 -3.01 19.14
CA LEU A 596 8.08 -2.96 20.31
C LEU A 596 7.34 -2.40 21.54
N PRO A 597 7.71 -2.82 22.76
CA PRO A 597 8.63 -3.91 23.06
C PRO A 597 8.04 -5.30 22.75
N ALA A 598 8.92 -6.29 22.61
CA ALA A 598 8.56 -7.69 22.49
C ALA A 598 9.36 -8.56 23.48
N VAL A 599 8.74 -9.63 23.99
CA VAL A 599 9.35 -10.57 24.93
C VAL A 599 9.15 -11.99 24.44
N LEU A 600 10.25 -12.71 24.26
CA LEU A 600 10.31 -14.07 23.76
C LEU A 600 10.72 -15.02 24.89
N PHE A 601 10.03 -16.14 25.04
CA PHE A 601 10.28 -17.17 26.05
C PHE A 601 10.70 -18.47 25.35
N LEU A 602 11.94 -18.90 25.61
CA LEU A 602 12.57 -20.08 25.03
C LEU A 602 12.75 -21.17 26.10
N ASN A 603 12.43 -22.42 25.78
CA ASN A 603 12.71 -23.56 26.65
C ASN A 603 14.22 -23.92 26.65
N SER A 604 14.61 -24.95 27.41
CA SER A 604 16.02 -25.41 27.48
C SER A 604 16.52 -26.15 26.21
N ALA A 605 15.65 -26.40 25.23
CA ALA A 605 16.01 -26.86 23.88
C ALA A 605 16.13 -25.70 22.87
N ASN A 606 15.91 -24.45 23.32
CA ASN A 606 15.78 -23.22 22.53
C ASN A 606 14.52 -23.13 21.65
N ASP A 607 13.51 -23.98 21.86
CA ASP A 607 12.20 -23.81 21.22
C ASP A 607 11.48 -22.60 21.84
N GLN A 608 10.89 -21.77 20.99
CA GLN A 608 9.95 -20.75 21.45
C GLN A 608 8.67 -21.40 21.99
N VAL A 609 8.37 -21.12 23.25
CA VAL A 609 7.16 -21.62 23.92
C VAL A 609 6.16 -20.52 24.23
N ALA A 610 6.58 -19.26 24.36
CA ALA A 610 5.67 -18.11 24.44
C ALA A 610 6.28 -16.82 23.88
N PHE A 611 5.41 -15.86 23.57
CA PHE A 611 5.74 -14.54 23.04
C PHE A 611 4.73 -13.50 23.56
N SER A 612 5.16 -12.25 23.71
CA SER A 612 4.35 -11.07 24.07
C SER A 612 4.87 -9.82 23.34
N THR A 613 4.00 -8.85 23.06
CA THR A 613 4.32 -7.57 22.40
C THR A 613 3.50 -6.42 22.98
N GLY A 614 3.98 -5.19 22.91
CA GLY A 614 3.27 -3.97 23.34
C GLY A 614 3.45 -3.65 24.82
N GLU A 615 2.46 -3.01 25.46
CA GLU A 615 2.47 -2.83 26.91
C GLU A 615 2.16 -4.17 27.60
N ILE A 616 3.13 -4.69 28.36
CA ILE A 616 3.03 -5.97 29.08
C ILE A 616 3.25 -5.69 30.57
N ASP A 617 2.31 -6.12 31.41
CA ASP A 617 2.38 -5.94 32.86
C ASP A 617 3.22 -7.03 33.58
N GLU A 618 3.46 -6.82 34.89
CA GLU A 618 4.27 -7.74 35.70
C GLU A 618 3.61 -9.10 35.92
N ASP A 619 2.28 -9.16 35.99
CA ASP A 619 1.55 -10.41 36.26
C ASP A 619 1.53 -11.31 35.02
N GLN A 620 1.37 -10.73 33.82
CA GLN A 620 1.50 -11.44 32.55
C GLN A 620 2.90 -12.03 32.37
N LEU A 621 3.96 -11.26 32.64
CA LEU A 621 5.35 -11.74 32.55
C LEU A 621 5.63 -12.81 33.61
N ARG A 622 5.15 -12.63 34.84
CA ARG A 622 5.29 -13.58 35.95
C ARG A 622 4.56 -14.89 35.67
N ALA A 623 3.37 -14.86 35.08
CA ALA A 623 2.61 -16.04 34.69
C ALA A 623 3.34 -16.85 33.61
N LYS A 624 3.76 -16.20 32.51
CA LYS A 624 4.51 -16.86 31.43
C LYS A 624 5.85 -17.42 31.91
N LEU A 625 6.58 -16.69 32.75
CA LEU A 625 7.82 -17.16 33.37
C LEU A 625 7.59 -18.38 34.30
N SER A 626 6.52 -18.37 35.10
CA SER A 626 6.21 -19.49 36.00
C SER A 626 5.81 -20.76 35.26
N SER A 627 5.09 -20.64 34.13
CA SER A 627 4.80 -21.78 33.25
C SER A 627 6.05 -22.29 32.52
N LEU A 628 6.93 -21.40 32.03
CA LEU A 628 8.22 -21.75 31.42
C LEU A 628 9.08 -22.58 32.39
N LEU A 629 9.21 -22.13 33.63
CA LEU A 629 10.03 -22.79 34.66
C LEU A 629 9.42 -24.09 35.19
N SER A 630 8.11 -24.31 35.03
CA SER A 630 7.42 -25.53 35.49
C SER A 630 7.17 -26.56 34.39
N GLY A 631 7.54 -26.27 33.13
CA GLY A 631 7.36 -27.19 31.99
C GLY A 631 5.89 -27.49 31.66
N LYS A 632 4.96 -26.61 32.07
CA LYS A 632 3.52 -26.76 31.85
C LYS A 632 3.05 -26.03 30.59
N HIS A 633 1.91 -26.43 30.06
CA HIS A 633 1.23 -25.68 28.99
C HIS A 633 1.08 -24.20 29.40
N LEU A 634 1.51 -23.32 28.50
CA LEU A 634 1.46 -21.88 28.70
C LEU A 634 0.05 -21.36 28.37
N PRO A 635 -0.52 -20.48 29.20
CA PRO A 635 -1.73 -19.76 28.81
C PRO A 635 -1.37 -18.83 27.64
N GLU A 636 -2.19 -18.87 26.59
CA GLU A 636 -2.19 -17.83 25.57
C GLU A 636 -2.58 -16.50 26.23
N ALA A 637 -2.02 -15.40 25.73
CA ALA A 637 -2.47 -14.07 26.16
C ALA A 637 -3.89 -13.84 25.58
N PRO A 638 -4.76 -13.11 26.31
CA PRO A 638 -6.07 -12.71 25.78
C PRO A 638 -5.94 -11.81 24.54
#